data_AF-A0A945CJG3-F1
#
_entry.id   AF-A0A945CJG3-F1
#
_cell.length_a   1.000
_cell.length_b   1.000
_cell.length_c   1.000
_cell.angle_alpha   90.00
_cell.angle_beta   90.00
_cell.angle_gamma   90.00
#
_symmetry.space_group_name_H-M   'P 1'
#
loop_
_entity.id
_entity.type
_entity.pdbx_description
1 polymer ?
#
loop_
_entity_poly.entity_id
_entity_poly.type
_entity_poly.pdbx_seq_one_letter_code
_entity_poly.pdbx_strand_id
1 'polypeptide(L)'
;MKIDPAKCYASLSFDVPPQQLADFESLYIDRVAPLLKGHGLSAFSPEKRPTAKRSFYQIFEFPSLGEFFSTRDLLRQDPALQQALCDLEEACPIFASGDPLLWHFVVHATPAGPGEITSAGSGNRLDLWQSFCIRDGLPSATINDILQDRRGDLWLATAAGGACRYDGTQFTTFTIRDGLASNTLWSILEDCEGNLWFGTESQGVSRYDGQRFTTFTTQDGLVGDTIGTMAEDREGNLWFATGDMYDAGGVGVSRFDGRHFTTFTTRDGLASDHILAIAQDREDHLWFGTYGHGVSRYDGQHFTTFTTQDGLAGDAVTDILTDRNGDLWFSTGWLEDGMGGVSRFDGHHFSTFTARDGLASDHVLSIAEDRGGDLWFGTYGHGVSRYDGQHFTTFTTQNGLAGNQVWSIFEDRQKHLWFATQGGGIGRYDGAHCASFTTQDGLADNGVMCIREDHSGGIWFGTWHGVCRYDGTKLVHIEELAEHNVPAILEDRQGRLWFGTSDGNGLIRYDGESTTTFTTDDGLPSNAIPAIAEDRDGNLWLGGGQTEMGGVCRYDGADFTTFTTPDSLADQHINAILEDRSGRIWFAAWVGGVSYYDGERFVNLTTRNGLAWDSVLSIAEDRDGNLWFGTFGDGVSRYDGRNFITLTARDGLPSNVVTAILEDDKGHLWFGTYGGGVCRYDGLVFQNFSRKDGLVHDAVQDIRQDTRGNIWIATEGGVTRYRPWRTSPSVRFTYLIADRRYRAEEEIHLPISQRIVTFEFQGRSFTTAPDQMAYVYRLEGRDADWQVIYGGRVEYQDLEQGSYTFHVRAVDRDLNYSEPASLSLIIEPDPHIQALTSALNASSSTGEFIGQSNALRQVEQRLAEVAPTHLTVLILGETGTGKGLAARAIHRLSQFGDGPLIQVNCGAIPEGLVESELFGHERGAFTGAVSRKLGKVELAKNGTLFLDEIGDMPLEAQVKLLRLLEERTFERIGGAESLSAEVRVVAATNRDLRKMVDERRFREDLYFRLQPFPVRLPPLRERREDIPLLALYFMERMAAHLSKPLESLSMEAMQALQEYDWPGNVRELEHVVQRAVILCPGVEIQAREIFLDPGQTAADPAAEILPLEEYERRYIRDVLEKTGWLIGGEQGAATRLGLRESTLRSRMKKLGIVRPRK
;
A
#
# COMPACT_ATOMS: atom_id res chain seq x y z
N MET A 1 41.43 -12.34 6.33
CA MET A 1 41.10 -11.68 7.62
C MET A 1 39.96 -10.70 7.34
N LYS A 2 38.80 -10.80 8.01
CA LYS A 2 37.59 -10.04 7.63
C LYS A 2 37.67 -8.60 8.14
N ILE A 3 37.42 -7.63 7.26
CA ILE A 3 37.24 -6.21 7.57
C ILE A 3 36.05 -6.06 8.54
N ASP A 4 36.21 -5.27 9.60
CA ASP A 4 35.12 -5.00 10.57
C ASP A 4 34.07 -4.09 9.91
N PRO A 5 32.79 -4.51 9.83
CA PRO A 5 31.70 -3.74 9.22
C PRO A 5 31.42 -2.40 9.90
N ALA A 6 31.87 -2.16 11.13
CA ALA A 6 31.60 -0.92 11.87
C ALA A 6 32.71 0.15 11.78
N LYS A 7 33.86 -0.15 11.15
CA LYS A 7 35.04 0.71 11.23
C LYS A 7 35.43 1.35 9.89
N CYS A 8 36.08 2.50 9.98
CA CYS A 8 36.65 3.26 8.88
C CYS A 8 38.10 2.82 8.63
N TYR A 9 38.51 2.75 7.38
CA TYR A 9 39.86 2.40 6.95
C TYR A 9 40.40 3.54 6.10
N ALA A 10 41.63 3.96 6.35
CA ALA A 10 42.29 5.00 5.58
C ALA A 10 43.72 4.59 5.22
N SER A 11 44.20 5.01 4.05
CA SER A 11 45.53 4.69 3.54
C SER A 11 46.42 5.93 3.52
N LEU A 12 47.59 5.81 4.13
CA LEU A 12 48.70 6.75 3.96
C LEU A 12 49.60 6.22 2.86
N SER A 13 49.73 6.96 1.76
CA SER A 13 50.43 6.53 0.55
C SER A 13 51.52 7.53 0.16
N PHE A 14 52.59 7.01 -0.43
CA PHE A 14 53.75 7.76 -0.93
C PHE A 14 54.05 7.32 -2.38
N ASP A 15 54.33 8.29 -3.25
CA ASP A 15 54.73 8.02 -4.63
C ASP A 15 56.23 7.63 -4.67
N VAL A 16 56.51 6.35 -4.96
CA VAL A 16 57.87 5.78 -4.86
C VAL A 16 58.15 4.81 -6.03
N PRO A 17 59.16 5.08 -6.87
CA PRO A 17 59.60 4.18 -7.92
C PRO A 17 59.90 2.74 -7.45
N PRO A 18 59.51 1.70 -8.23
CA PRO A 18 59.64 0.29 -7.82
C PRO A 18 61.05 -0.17 -7.48
N GLN A 19 62.05 0.48 -8.09
CA GLN A 19 63.47 0.14 -7.94
C GLN A 19 64.04 0.57 -6.58
N GLN A 20 63.37 1.48 -5.87
CA GLN A 20 63.83 2.05 -4.59
C GLN A 20 62.83 1.82 -3.44
N LEU A 21 61.78 1.04 -3.70
CA LEU A 21 60.69 0.80 -2.76
C LEU A 21 61.17 0.11 -1.47
N ALA A 22 62.14 -0.79 -1.57
CA ALA A 22 62.74 -1.47 -0.42
C ALA A 22 63.58 -0.53 0.47
N ASP A 23 64.33 0.39 -0.14
CA ASP A 23 65.14 1.38 0.59
C ASP A 23 64.23 2.41 1.27
N PHE A 24 63.17 2.86 0.59
CA PHE A 24 62.16 3.75 1.13
C PHE A 24 61.40 3.11 2.31
N GLU A 25 60.97 1.86 2.17
CA GLU A 25 60.26 1.13 3.22
C GLU A 25 61.12 1.02 4.50
N SER A 26 62.42 0.76 4.36
CA SER A 26 63.34 0.73 5.50
C SER A 26 63.44 2.10 6.20
N LEU A 27 63.51 3.20 5.45
CA LEU A 27 63.57 4.56 6.00
C LEU A 27 62.25 5.00 6.63
N TYR A 28 61.12 4.63 6.02
CA TYR A 28 59.78 4.88 6.55
C TYR A 28 59.59 4.19 7.92
N ILE A 29 60.00 2.93 8.03
CA ILE A 29 59.91 2.16 9.28
C ILE A 29 60.76 2.78 10.39
N ASP A 30 61.94 3.31 10.06
CA ASP A 30 62.86 3.92 11.02
C ASP A 30 62.40 5.31 11.49
N ARG A 31 61.92 6.16 10.56
CA ARG A 31 61.70 7.60 10.82
C ARG A 31 60.24 8.03 10.95
N VAL A 32 59.33 7.42 10.20
CA VAL A 32 57.92 7.86 10.13
C VAL A 32 57.00 6.98 10.96
N ALA A 33 57.15 5.66 10.88
CA ALA A 33 56.31 4.71 11.62
C ALA A 33 56.28 4.94 13.15
N PRO A 34 57.39 5.31 13.82
CA PRO A 34 57.36 5.60 15.26
C PRO A 34 56.53 6.85 15.62
N LEU A 35 56.57 7.87 14.77
CA LEU A 35 55.80 9.10 14.94
C LEU A 35 54.31 8.84 14.77
N LEU A 36 53.93 8.08 13.73
CA LEU A 36 52.54 7.65 13.51
C LEU A 36 52.00 6.84 14.70
N LYS A 37 52.82 5.94 15.25
CA LYS A 37 52.47 5.18 16.46
C LYS A 37 52.29 6.07 17.69
N GLY A 38 53.04 7.16 17.80
CA GLY A 38 52.87 8.20 18.82
C GLY A 38 51.50 8.89 18.75
N HIS A 39 50.92 8.99 17.56
CA HIS A 39 49.54 9.47 17.32
C HIS A 39 48.47 8.37 17.45
N GLY A 40 48.83 7.20 17.98
CA GLY A 40 47.91 6.07 18.16
C GLY A 40 47.63 5.25 16.90
N LEU A 41 48.32 5.52 15.79
CA LEU A 41 48.13 4.81 14.53
C LEU A 41 48.94 3.51 14.51
N SER A 42 48.23 2.38 14.47
CA SER A 42 48.84 1.07 14.27
C SER A 42 48.51 0.57 12.88
N ALA A 43 49.54 0.24 12.11
CA ALA A 43 49.38 -0.30 10.77
C ALA A 43 48.51 -1.56 10.78
N PHE A 44 47.50 -1.56 9.93
CA PHE A 44 46.61 -2.67 9.66
C PHE A 44 46.96 -3.26 8.28
N SER A 45 47.05 -4.58 8.18
CA SER A 45 47.36 -5.25 6.90
C SER A 45 46.26 -6.25 6.55
N PRO A 46 45.30 -5.88 5.68
CA PRO A 46 44.36 -6.83 5.10
C PRO A 46 44.89 -7.41 3.76
N GLU A 47 44.42 -8.60 3.38
CA GLU A 47 44.75 -9.27 2.12
C GLU A 47 44.05 -8.64 0.89
N LYS A 48 44.85 -8.47 -0.19
CA LYS A 48 44.58 -8.46 -1.66
C LYS A 48 43.47 -7.55 -2.23
N ARG A 49 43.82 -6.26 -2.44
CA ARG A 49 43.33 -5.45 -3.57
C ARG A 49 44.29 -5.54 -4.77
N PRO A 50 43.87 -5.15 -5.99
CA PRO A 50 44.80 -4.74 -7.04
C PRO A 50 45.75 -3.69 -6.51
N THR A 51 47.04 -3.96 -6.56
CA THR A 51 48.07 -2.96 -6.29
C THR A 51 48.57 -2.41 -7.61
N ALA A 52 48.46 -1.09 -7.80
CA ALA A 52 49.21 -0.43 -8.84
C ALA A 52 50.70 -0.69 -8.60
N LYS A 53 51.45 -0.91 -9.68
CA LYS A 53 52.86 -1.28 -9.66
C LYS A 53 53.80 -0.15 -9.16
N ARG A 54 53.35 0.84 -8.38
CA ARG A 54 54.06 2.14 -8.24
C ARG A 54 54.05 2.87 -6.89
N SER A 55 53.56 2.30 -5.78
CA SER A 55 53.45 3.11 -4.54
C SER A 55 53.63 2.33 -3.26
N PHE A 56 54.29 2.95 -2.27
CA PHE A 56 54.33 2.44 -0.90
C PHE A 56 53.10 2.99 -0.14
N TYR A 57 52.32 2.12 0.51
CA TYR A 57 51.17 2.54 1.30
C TYR A 57 50.97 1.70 2.55
N GLN A 58 50.38 2.32 3.58
CA GLN A 58 50.02 1.67 4.83
C GLN A 58 48.55 1.97 5.14
N ILE A 59 47.78 0.96 5.52
CA ILE A 59 46.37 1.11 5.92
C ILE A 59 46.29 1.24 7.44
N PHE A 60 45.41 2.12 7.90
CA PHE A 60 45.10 2.35 9.30
C PHE A 60 43.60 2.19 9.55
N GLU A 61 43.26 1.68 10.72
CA GLU A 61 41.88 1.48 11.16
C GLU A 61 41.47 2.61 12.11
N PHE A 62 40.26 3.13 11.90
CA PHE A 62 39.66 4.22 12.67
C PHE A 62 38.26 3.82 13.16
N PRO A 63 37.90 4.15 14.41
CA PRO A 63 36.54 3.99 14.94
C PRO A 63 35.47 4.76 14.16
N SER A 64 35.79 5.94 13.60
CA SER A 64 34.86 6.75 12.82
C SER A 64 35.57 7.67 11.82
N LEU A 65 34.83 8.17 10.82
CA LEU A 65 35.28 9.22 9.89
C LEU A 65 35.72 10.51 10.62
N GLY A 66 35.03 10.89 11.69
CA GLY A 66 35.35 12.09 12.47
C GLY A 66 36.72 12.01 13.16
N GLU A 67 37.06 10.84 13.70
CA GLU A 67 38.39 10.59 14.27
C GLU A 67 39.48 10.60 13.19
N PHE A 68 39.22 9.99 12.03
CA PHE A 68 40.17 10.05 10.90
C PHE A 68 40.51 11.50 10.51
N PHE A 69 39.51 12.36 10.28
CA PHE A 69 39.77 13.74 9.89
C PHE A 69 40.51 14.51 10.98
N SER A 70 40.16 14.30 12.25
CA SER A 70 40.86 14.91 13.38
C SER A 70 42.33 14.50 13.43
N THR A 71 42.63 13.20 13.28
CA THR A 71 44.00 12.69 13.26
C THR A 71 44.77 13.17 12.03
N ARG A 72 44.15 13.19 10.85
CA ARG A 72 44.77 13.69 9.62
C ARG A 72 45.21 15.15 9.74
N ASP A 73 44.34 16.00 10.30
CA ASP A 73 44.62 17.42 10.46
C ASP A 73 45.71 17.65 11.52
N LEU A 74 45.75 16.83 12.58
CA LEU A 74 46.85 16.82 13.56
C LEU A 74 48.19 16.42 12.93
N LEU A 75 48.23 15.34 12.13
CA LEU A 75 49.45 14.90 11.44
C LEU A 75 50.00 15.97 10.49
N ARG A 76 49.13 16.65 9.74
CA ARG A 76 49.55 17.74 8.84
C ARG A 76 50.20 18.91 9.59
N GLN A 77 49.83 19.13 10.84
CA GLN A 77 50.35 20.22 11.68
C GLN A 77 51.56 19.81 12.55
N ASP A 78 51.94 18.54 12.59
CA ASP A 78 53.03 18.04 13.43
C ASP A 78 54.41 18.40 12.84
N PRO A 79 55.21 19.28 13.48
CA PRO A 79 56.51 19.69 12.98
C PRO A 79 57.53 18.54 12.92
N ALA A 80 57.42 17.55 13.82
CA ALA A 80 58.35 16.42 13.84
C ALA A 80 58.09 15.48 12.67
N LEU A 81 56.81 15.29 12.30
CA LEU A 81 56.44 14.52 11.12
C LEU A 81 56.87 15.24 9.83
N GLN A 82 56.65 16.55 9.74
CA GLN A 82 57.10 17.32 8.57
C GLN A 82 58.63 17.26 8.40
N GLN A 83 59.39 17.38 9.49
CA GLN A 83 60.85 17.22 9.43
C GLN A 83 61.26 15.80 9.02
N ALA A 84 60.60 14.76 9.55
CA ALA A 84 60.89 13.38 9.17
C ALA A 84 60.59 13.08 7.69
N LEU A 85 59.57 13.74 7.12
CA LEU A 85 59.25 13.68 5.68
C LEU A 85 60.31 14.40 4.83
N CYS A 86 60.75 15.61 5.24
CA CYS A 86 61.87 16.30 4.58
C CYS A 86 63.17 15.50 4.63
N ASP A 87 63.47 14.89 5.78
CA ASP A 87 64.66 14.05 5.96
C ASP A 87 64.60 12.77 5.10
N LEU A 88 63.39 12.27 4.80
CA LEU A 88 63.14 11.17 3.87
C LEU A 88 63.37 11.59 2.42
N GLU A 89 62.92 12.79 2.06
CA GLU A 89 63.15 13.41 0.76
C GLU A 89 64.66 13.59 0.49
N GLU A 90 65.43 14.09 1.46
CA GLU A 90 66.89 14.24 1.33
C GLU A 90 67.65 12.89 1.28
N ALA A 91 67.14 11.86 1.95
CA ALA A 91 67.80 10.54 2.04
C ALA A 91 67.55 9.64 0.82
N CYS A 92 66.48 9.87 0.06
CA CYS A 92 66.13 9.08 -1.11
C CYS A 92 66.70 9.71 -2.41
N PRO A 93 67.55 9.00 -3.18
CA PRO A 93 68.15 9.52 -4.42
C PRO A 93 67.17 9.99 -5.49
N ILE A 94 65.89 9.63 -5.39
CA ILE A 94 64.79 9.93 -6.32
C ILE A 94 64.44 11.42 -6.31
N PHE A 95 64.52 12.08 -5.15
CA PHE A 95 64.12 13.48 -4.96
C PHE A 95 65.30 14.46 -5.05
N ALA A 96 66.51 13.94 -5.32
CA ALA A 96 67.71 14.75 -5.55
C ALA A 96 67.61 15.67 -6.80
N SER A 97 66.57 15.52 -7.64
CA SER A 97 66.22 16.39 -8.76
C SER A 97 65.42 17.64 -8.38
N GLY A 98 64.96 17.76 -7.13
CA GLY A 98 64.18 18.92 -6.65
C GLY A 98 62.65 18.78 -6.74
N ASP A 99 62.14 17.58 -7.01
CA ASP A 99 60.71 17.28 -6.93
C ASP A 99 60.31 16.89 -5.49
N PRO A 100 59.23 17.44 -4.91
CA PRO A 100 58.85 17.20 -3.52
C PRO A 100 58.27 15.79 -3.31
N LEU A 101 58.48 15.22 -2.12
CA LEU A 101 57.85 13.94 -1.73
C LEU A 101 56.34 14.13 -1.56
N LEU A 102 55.56 13.66 -2.54
CA LEU A 102 54.10 13.67 -2.49
C LEU A 102 53.57 12.51 -1.64
N TRP A 103 52.74 12.85 -0.65
CA TRP A 103 52.06 11.89 0.21
C TRP A 103 50.58 12.24 0.36
N HIS A 104 49.75 11.21 0.44
CA HIS A 104 48.30 11.33 0.53
C HIS A 104 47.78 10.51 1.70
N PHE A 105 46.86 11.08 2.49
CA PHE A 105 46.15 10.35 3.54
C PHE A 105 44.64 10.42 3.29
N VAL A 106 44.08 9.34 2.75
CA VAL A 106 42.74 9.30 2.14
C VAL A 106 41.92 8.17 2.74
N VAL A 107 40.61 8.38 2.86
CA VAL A 107 39.67 7.35 3.30
C VAL A 107 39.57 6.27 2.22
N HIS A 108 39.73 5.02 2.64
CA HIS A 108 39.75 3.86 1.77
C HIS A 108 38.39 3.16 1.72
N ALA A 109 37.79 2.94 2.90
CA ALA A 109 36.47 2.36 3.04
C ALA A 109 35.84 2.77 4.36
N THR A 110 34.55 3.06 4.37
CA THR A 110 33.83 3.50 5.57
C THR A 110 32.37 3.04 5.53
N PRO A 111 31.76 2.72 6.68
CA PRO A 111 30.31 2.66 6.79
C PRO A 111 29.70 3.95 6.24
N ALA A 112 28.66 3.81 5.43
CA ALA A 112 27.94 4.95 4.92
C ALA A 112 27.26 5.66 6.09
N GLY A 113 27.42 6.98 6.14
CA GLY A 113 26.64 7.82 7.04
C GLY A 113 25.13 7.71 6.76
N PRO A 114 24.27 8.17 7.69
CA PRO A 114 22.83 8.11 7.50
C PRO A 114 22.33 9.01 6.34
N GLY A 115 23.16 9.94 5.87
CA GLY A 115 22.77 10.98 4.93
C GLY A 115 21.87 12.04 5.57
N GLU A 116 21.79 13.21 4.94
CA GLU A 116 20.84 14.25 5.32
C GLU A 116 19.50 14.03 4.63
N ILE A 117 18.42 13.94 5.40
CA ILE A 117 17.06 13.69 4.87
C ILE A 117 16.26 15.00 4.85
N THR A 118 15.76 15.36 3.66
CA THR A 118 14.86 16.49 3.43
C THR A 118 13.57 15.99 2.78
N SER A 119 12.42 16.52 3.19
CA SER A 119 11.15 16.18 2.53
C SER A 119 11.09 16.82 1.15
N ALA A 120 10.62 16.07 0.15
CA ALA A 120 10.43 16.61 -1.18
C ALA A 120 9.20 17.53 -1.19
N GLY A 121 9.38 18.76 -1.67
CA GLY A 121 8.27 19.67 -1.96
C GLY A 121 7.38 19.14 -3.08
N SER A 122 6.25 19.81 -3.32
CA SER A 122 5.36 19.46 -4.43
C SER A 122 5.98 19.74 -5.81
N GLY A 123 7.12 20.43 -5.88
CA GLY A 123 7.68 20.94 -7.12
C GLY A 123 6.83 22.07 -7.70
N ASN A 124 7.42 22.77 -8.67
CA ASN A 124 6.69 23.73 -9.51
C ASN A 124 6.17 23.02 -10.76
N ARG A 125 4.87 23.13 -11.03
CA ARG A 125 4.24 22.51 -12.20
C ARG A 125 3.84 23.57 -13.21
N LEU A 126 4.33 23.43 -14.43
CA LEU A 126 3.99 24.31 -15.55
C LEU A 126 3.83 23.45 -16.82
N ASP A 127 2.64 23.47 -17.39
CA ASP A 127 2.27 22.72 -18.59
C ASP A 127 2.66 21.23 -18.50
N LEU A 128 3.61 20.78 -19.33
CA LEU A 128 4.06 19.38 -19.43
C LEU A 128 5.08 18.97 -18.36
N TRP A 129 5.48 19.90 -17.49
CA TRP A 129 6.67 19.77 -16.67
C TRP A 129 6.39 19.92 -15.18
N GLN A 130 7.05 19.09 -14.39
CA GLN A 130 7.18 19.26 -12.95
C GLN A 130 8.65 19.42 -12.60
N SER A 131 9.05 20.58 -12.08
CA SER A 131 10.44 20.87 -11.71
C SER A 131 10.63 20.87 -10.20
N PHE A 132 11.75 20.32 -9.74
CA PHE A 132 12.17 20.35 -8.34
C PHE A 132 13.45 21.17 -8.22
N CYS A 133 13.50 22.08 -7.25
CA CYS A 133 14.66 22.93 -6.97
C CYS A 133 15.11 22.80 -5.51
N ILE A 134 16.07 23.63 -5.08
CA ILE A 134 16.58 23.64 -3.69
C ILE A 134 15.44 23.88 -2.67
N ARG A 135 14.43 24.68 -3.03
CA ARG A 135 13.27 24.93 -2.14
C ARG A 135 12.41 23.70 -1.91
N ASP A 136 12.45 22.76 -2.86
CA ASP A 136 11.73 21.49 -2.78
C ASP A 136 12.57 20.40 -2.10
N GLY A 137 13.75 20.72 -1.56
CA GLY A 137 14.58 19.80 -0.78
C GLY A 137 15.83 19.28 -1.49
N LEU A 138 16.08 19.66 -2.75
CA LEU A 138 17.33 19.30 -3.45
C LEU A 138 18.57 19.97 -2.80
N PRO A 139 19.70 19.26 -2.71
CA PRO A 139 20.92 19.80 -2.10
C PRO A 139 21.69 20.75 -3.03
N SER A 140 21.41 20.73 -4.33
CA SER A 140 22.09 21.54 -5.35
C SER A 140 21.10 21.95 -6.43
N ALA A 141 21.32 23.14 -7.01
CA ALA A 141 20.57 23.61 -8.17
C ALA A 141 21.14 23.09 -9.50
N THR A 142 22.37 22.57 -9.49
CA THR A 142 22.99 21.96 -10.67
C THR A 142 23.10 20.46 -10.45
N ILE A 143 22.48 19.73 -11.37
CA ILE A 143 22.46 18.28 -11.42
C ILE A 143 23.18 17.88 -12.71
N ASN A 144 24.20 17.04 -12.57
CA ASN A 144 25.06 16.62 -13.67
C ASN A 144 24.56 15.33 -14.31
N ASP A 145 24.03 14.41 -13.51
CA ASP A 145 23.58 13.10 -14.00
C ASP A 145 22.46 12.50 -13.14
N ILE A 146 21.69 11.58 -13.73
CA ILE A 146 20.52 10.94 -13.12
C ILE A 146 20.53 9.45 -13.45
N LEU A 147 20.26 8.62 -12.44
CA LEU A 147 20.12 7.17 -12.56
C LEU A 147 18.93 6.69 -11.72
N GLN A 148 18.23 5.63 -12.12
CA GLN A 148 17.34 4.87 -11.24
C GLN A 148 17.94 3.52 -10.85
N ASP A 149 18.07 3.27 -9.55
CA ASP A 149 18.61 2.00 -9.06
C ASP A 149 17.64 0.81 -9.21
N ARG A 150 18.11 -0.42 -8.97
CA ARG A 150 17.25 -1.63 -8.96
C ARG A 150 16.07 -1.57 -8.00
N ARG A 151 16.12 -0.77 -6.94
CA ARG A 151 15.03 -0.59 -5.97
C ARG A 151 14.00 0.42 -6.43
N GLY A 152 14.29 1.17 -7.50
CA GLY A 152 13.40 2.17 -8.09
C GLY A 152 13.60 3.57 -7.54
N ASP A 153 14.61 3.79 -6.69
CA ASP A 153 14.93 5.12 -6.19
C ASP A 153 15.81 5.85 -7.22
N LEU A 154 15.57 7.15 -7.41
CA LEU A 154 16.38 7.99 -8.30
C LEU A 154 17.62 8.47 -7.56
N TRP A 155 18.75 8.51 -8.24
CA TRP A 155 20.03 8.99 -7.76
C TRP A 155 20.49 10.14 -8.65
N LEU A 156 20.90 11.23 -8.01
CA LEU A 156 21.28 12.49 -8.67
C LEU A 156 22.74 12.79 -8.35
N ALA A 157 23.55 12.97 -9.40
CA ALA A 157 24.90 13.49 -9.28
C ALA A 157 24.81 15.01 -9.23
N THR A 158 25.36 15.62 -8.19
CA THR A 158 25.27 17.07 -8.03
C THR A 158 26.62 17.74 -8.10
N ALA A 159 26.66 18.98 -8.59
CA ALA A 159 27.90 19.73 -8.76
C ALA A 159 28.56 20.18 -7.43
N ALA A 160 27.83 20.16 -6.30
CA ALA A 160 28.40 20.58 -5.01
C ALA A 160 27.72 19.95 -3.78
N GLY A 161 26.63 19.21 -3.96
CA GLY A 161 25.79 18.66 -2.87
C GLY A 161 26.05 17.19 -2.56
N GLY A 162 26.94 16.51 -3.29
CA GLY A 162 27.16 15.06 -3.18
C GLY A 162 26.13 14.23 -3.96
N ALA A 163 25.96 12.97 -3.56
CA ALA A 163 25.00 12.05 -4.16
C ALA A 163 23.64 12.21 -3.48
N CYS A 164 22.58 12.48 -4.24
CA CYS A 164 21.24 12.65 -3.69
C CYS A 164 20.31 11.53 -4.16
N ARG A 165 19.77 10.76 -3.22
CA ARG A 165 18.75 9.74 -3.50
C ARG A 165 17.36 10.31 -3.29
N TYR A 166 16.48 10.17 -4.28
CA TYR A 166 15.08 10.56 -4.24
C TYR A 166 14.18 9.31 -4.30
N ASP A 167 13.34 9.14 -3.29
CA ASP A 167 12.51 7.94 -3.12
C ASP A 167 11.04 8.14 -3.55
N GLY A 168 10.75 9.27 -4.22
CA GLY A 168 9.41 9.74 -4.57
C GLY A 168 8.79 10.69 -3.54
N THR A 169 9.30 10.73 -2.31
CA THR A 169 8.74 11.57 -1.22
C THR A 169 9.77 12.39 -0.47
N GLN A 170 11.02 11.95 -0.43
CA GLN A 170 12.11 12.58 0.31
C GLN A 170 13.42 12.47 -0.47
N PHE A 171 14.29 13.44 -0.25
CA PHE A 171 15.67 13.46 -0.72
C PHE A 171 16.60 13.04 0.44
N THR A 172 17.48 12.07 0.21
CA THR A 172 18.54 11.65 1.12
C THR A 172 19.89 11.99 0.48
N THR A 173 20.65 12.89 1.09
CA THR A 173 21.90 13.40 0.52
C THR A 173 23.12 12.81 1.24
N PHE A 174 24.05 12.25 0.48
CA PHE A 174 25.31 11.69 0.95
C PHE A 174 26.48 12.57 0.52
N THR A 175 27.32 12.94 1.48
CA THR A 175 28.46 13.85 1.29
C THR A 175 29.77 13.18 1.70
N ILE A 176 30.89 13.91 1.61
CA ILE A 176 32.18 13.49 2.19
C ILE A 176 32.11 13.13 3.69
N ARG A 177 31.12 13.63 4.41
CA ARG A 177 30.88 13.29 5.83
C ARG A 177 30.27 11.90 6.00
N ASP A 178 29.62 11.40 4.96
CA ASP A 178 28.96 10.10 4.91
C ASP A 178 29.84 9.03 4.26
N GLY A 179 31.00 9.42 3.70
CA GLY A 179 31.99 8.50 3.14
C GLY A 179 32.25 8.64 1.64
N LEU A 180 31.54 9.54 0.96
CA LEU A 180 31.76 9.84 -0.46
C LEU A 180 33.15 10.50 -0.66
N ALA A 181 33.82 10.29 -1.79
CA ALA A 181 35.15 10.86 -2.01
C ALA A 181 35.14 12.38 -2.31
N SER A 182 34.11 12.87 -2.99
CA SER A 182 33.90 14.30 -3.30
C SER A 182 32.41 14.66 -3.21
N ASN A 183 32.12 15.93 -2.94
CA ASN A 183 30.76 16.46 -3.06
C ASN A 183 30.40 16.90 -4.49
N THR A 184 31.38 16.95 -5.39
CA THR A 184 31.19 17.22 -6.82
C THR A 184 31.20 15.91 -7.58
N LEU A 185 30.05 15.54 -8.17
CA LEU A 185 29.87 14.29 -8.89
C LEU A 185 29.52 14.56 -10.36
N TRP A 186 30.14 13.83 -11.27
CA TRP A 186 29.92 13.97 -12.72
C TRP A 186 28.95 12.94 -13.29
N SER A 187 29.09 11.69 -12.87
CA SER A 187 28.32 10.56 -13.44
C SER A 187 27.97 9.51 -12.39
N ILE A 188 26.91 8.74 -12.65
CA ILE A 188 26.46 7.62 -11.80
C ILE A 188 26.27 6.37 -12.67
N LEU A 189 26.69 5.22 -12.14
CA LEU A 189 26.49 3.92 -12.76
C LEU A 189 26.05 2.90 -11.71
N GLU A 190 25.05 2.07 -12.00
CA GLU A 190 24.77 0.86 -11.22
C GLU A 190 25.35 -0.35 -11.95
N ASP A 191 26.18 -1.13 -11.27
CA ASP A 191 26.79 -2.33 -11.87
C ASP A 191 25.86 -3.55 -11.86
N CYS A 192 26.29 -4.64 -12.51
CA CYS A 192 25.51 -5.89 -12.57
C CYS A 192 25.26 -6.54 -11.19
N GLU A 193 26.05 -6.20 -10.17
CA GLU A 193 25.89 -6.67 -8.78
C GLU A 193 24.93 -5.77 -7.97
N GLY A 194 24.56 -4.60 -8.48
CA GLY A 194 23.70 -3.61 -7.82
C GLY A 194 24.46 -2.63 -6.92
N ASN A 195 25.78 -2.50 -7.09
CA ASN A 195 26.54 -1.43 -6.44
C ASN A 195 26.45 -0.16 -7.28
N LEU A 196 26.34 0.98 -6.59
CA LEU A 196 26.36 2.30 -7.22
C LEU A 196 27.77 2.85 -7.27
N TRP A 197 28.18 3.36 -8.42
CA TRP A 197 29.47 4.00 -8.65
C TRP A 197 29.24 5.47 -8.94
N PHE A 198 30.01 6.34 -8.30
CA PHE A 198 29.94 7.78 -8.43
C PHE A 198 31.25 8.32 -8.96
N GLY A 199 31.22 8.87 -10.17
CA GLY A 199 32.34 9.56 -10.79
C GLY A 199 32.54 10.91 -10.12
N THR A 200 33.73 11.17 -9.61
CA THR A 200 34.00 12.36 -8.79
C THR A 200 34.97 13.32 -9.47
N GLU A 201 34.86 14.61 -9.17
CA GLU A 201 35.80 15.64 -9.64
C GLU A 201 37.24 15.40 -9.13
N SER A 202 37.38 14.81 -7.94
CA SER A 202 38.68 14.51 -7.35
C SER A 202 38.61 13.35 -6.37
N GLN A 203 39.75 12.67 -6.18
CA GLN A 203 39.89 11.49 -5.30
C GLN A 203 39.23 10.21 -5.86
N GLY A 204 39.14 10.10 -7.19
CA GLY A 204 38.87 8.86 -7.91
C GLY A 204 37.38 8.53 -8.03
N VAL A 205 37.02 7.25 -7.91
CA VAL A 205 35.62 6.80 -7.99
C VAL A 205 35.15 6.24 -6.66
N SER A 206 33.93 6.59 -6.25
CA SER A 206 33.31 6.05 -5.03
C SER A 206 32.31 4.95 -5.38
N ARG A 207 32.46 3.77 -4.79
CA ARG A 207 31.50 2.67 -4.87
C ARG A 207 30.67 2.58 -3.59
N TYR A 208 29.36 2.42 -3.73
CA TYR A 208 28.39 2.22 -2.67
C TYR A 208 27.67 0.87 -2.83
N ASP A 209 27.84 -0.02 -1.85
CA ASP A 209 27.24 -1.37 -1.84
C ASP A 209 25.89 -1.43 -1.09
N GLY A 210 25.31 -0.27 -0.75
CA GLY A 210 24.11 -0.16 0.09
C GLY A 210 24.40 -0.03 1.58
N GLN A 211 25.63 -0.27 2.04
CA GLN A 211 26.05 -0.12 3.44
C GLN A 211 27.31 0.71 3.62
N ARG A 212 28.20 0.74 2.63
CA ARG A 212 29.54 1.32 2.73
C ARG A 212 29.92 2.08 1.48
N PHE A 213 30.70 3.14 1.67
CA PHE A 213 31.45 3.77 0.59
C PHE A 213 32.87 3.21 0.54
N THR A 214 33.33 2.91 -0.66
CA THR A 214 34.65 2.38 -0.97
C THR A 214 35.26 3.19 -2.11
N THR A 215 36.43 3.78 -1.90
CA THR A 215 37.07 4.65 -2.90
C THR A 215 38.19 3.93 -3.62
N PHE A 216 38.30 4.17 -4.93
CA PHE A 216 39.39 3.71 -5.79
C PHE A 216 40.06 4.92 -6.41
N THR A 217 41.39 4.93 -6.41
CA THR A 217 42.23 6.05 -6.89
C THR A 217 43.32 5.56 -7.84
N THR A 218 44.17 6.47 -8.32
CA THR A 218 45.38 6.17 -9.09
C THR A 218 46.30 5.15 -8.41
N GLN A 219 46.25 5.08 -7.07
CA GLN A 219 46.97 4.12 -6.26
C GLN A 219 46.46 2.68 -6.40
N ASP A 220 45.18 2.52 -6.72
CA ASP A 220 44.55 1.22 -6.96
C ASP A 220 44.74 0.74 -8.41
N GLY A 221 45.17 1.64 -9.31
CA GLY A 221 45.46 1.36 -10.71
C GLY A 221 44.65 2.17 -11.72
N LEU A 222 43.79 3.10 -11.26
CA LEU A 222 43.17 4.09 -12.15
C LEU A 222 44.25 4.95 -12.82
N VAL A 223 44.01 5.40 -14.05
CA VAL A 223 44.94 6.27 -14.77
C VAL A 223 44.83 7.74 -14.32
N GLY A 224 43.69 8.14 -13.73
CA GLY A 224 43.46 9.46 -13.18
C GLY A 224 42.41 9.45 -12.07
N ASP A 225 42.43 10.49 -11.21
CA ASP A 225 41.55 10.63 -10.05
C ASP A 225 40.33 11.54 -10.29
N THR A 226 40.15 12.05 -11.50
CA THR A 226 38.96 12.79 -11.93
C THR A 226 38.20 11.92 -12.89
N ILE A 227 36.95 11.59 -12.56
CA ILE A 227 36.13 10.63 -13.31
C ILE A 227 34.97 11.38 -13.95
N GLY A 228 35.03 11.54 -15.27
CA GLY A 228 33.99 12.26 -16.04
C GLY A 228 32.80 11.36 -16.34
N THR A 229 33.04 10.24 -17.02
CA THR A 229 31.99 9.30 -17.43
C THR A 229 32.38 7.85 -17.14
N MET A 230 31.38 6.98 -17.03
CA MET A 230 31.54 5.56 -16.70
C MET A 230 30.57 4.70 -17.50
N ALA A 231 30.97 3.47 -17.80
CA ALA A 231 30.10 2.48 -18.41
C ALA A 231 30.44 1.06 -17.92
N GLU A 232 29.47 0.16 -17.96
CA GLU A 232 29.67 -1.29 -17.78
C GLU A 232 29.49 -1.98 -19.14
N ASP A 233 30.45 -2.82 -19.54
CA ASP A 233 30.30 -3.65 -20.74
C ASP A 233 29.51 -4.94 -20.45
N ARG A 234 29.04 -5.63 -21.50
CA ARG A 234 28.29 -6.90 -21.36
C ARG A 234 29.07 -8.04 -20.68
N GLU A 235 30.39 -7.93 -20.55
CA GLU A 235 31.19 -8.90 -19.80
C GLU A 235 31.26 -8.59 -18.29
N GLY A 236 30.71 -7.44 -17.87
CA GLY A 236 30.72 -6.95 -16.50
C GLY A 236 32.00 -6.17 -16.13
N ASN A 237 32.81 -5.74 -17.12
CA ASN A 237 33.94 -4.87 -16.84
C ASN A 237 33.45 -3.41 -16.76
N LEU A 238 33.98 -2.67 -15.79
CA LEU A 238 33.69 -1.26 -15.60
C LEU A 238 34.75 -0.40 -16.29
N TRP A 239 34.32 0.58 -17.06
CA TRP A 239 35.16 1.52 -17.79
C TRP A 239 35.03 2.90 -17.18
N PHE A 240 36.16 3.50 -16.81
CA PHE A 240 36.24 4.82 -16.17
C PHE A 240 37.02 5.77 -17.07
N ALA A 241 36.34 6.76 -17.65
CA ALA A 241 37.00 7.85 -18.37
C ALA A 241 37.57 8.84 -17.37
N THR A 242 38.87 9.12 -17.49
CA THR A 242 39.58 9.99 -16.56
C THR A 242 39.99 11.30 -17.24
N GLY A 243 39.59 12.41 -16.64
CA GLY A 243 39.79 13.74 -17.20
C GLY A 243 38.76 14.73 -16.67
N ASP A 244 39.16 16.00 -16.57
CA ASP A 244 38.24 17.07 -16.21
C ASP A 244 37.34 17.39 -17.40
N MET A 245 36.04 17.44 -17.14
CA MET A 245 35.01 17.71 -18.15
C MET A 245 35.11 19.13 -18.76
N TYR A 246 35.83 20.06 -18.12
CA TYR A 246 36.04 21.43 -18.60
C TYR A 246 37.48 21.75 -19.01
N ASP A 247 38.45 20.88 -18.74
CA ASP A 247 39.85 21.09 -19.13
C ASP A 247 40.23 20.12 -20.25
N ALA A 248 40.93 20.59 -21.27
CA ALA A 248 41.32 19.78 -22.42
C ALA A 248 42.32 18.64 -22.06
N GLY A 249 42.82 18.60 -20.82
CA GLY A 249 43.78 17.60 -20.32
C GLY A 249 43.15 16.30 -19.82
N GLY A 250 42.85 15.37 -20.73
CA GLY A 250 42.50 13.98 -20.37
C GLY A 250 43.72 13.08 -20.12
N VAL A 251 43.52 12.00 -19.36
CA VAL A 251 44.59 11.03 -19.00
C VAL A 251 44.34 9.62 -19.52
N GLY A 252 43.20 9.38 -20.18
CA GLY A 252 42.82 8.12 -20.80
C GLY A 252 41.64 7.43 -20.11
N VAL A 253 41.49 6.13 -20.38
CA VAL A 253 40.40 5.30 -19.84
C VAL A 253 40.97 4.11 -19.07
N SER A 254 40.36 3.79 -17.92
CA SER A 254 40.70 2.60 -17.13
C SER A 254 39.58 1.58 -17.17
N ARG A 255 39.88 0.34 -17.56
CA ARG A 255 38.97 -0.83 -17.48
C ARG A 255 39.25 -1.61 -16.20
N PHE A 256 38.21 -1.97 -15.46
CA PHE A 256 38.26 -2.76 -14.23
C PHE A 256 37.50 -4.08 -14.39
N ASP A 257 38.20 -5.21 -14.26
CA ASP A 257 37.63 -6.57 -14.40
C ASP A 257 37.09 -7.14 -13.07
N GLY A 258 36.85 -6.29 -12.08
CA GLY A 258 36.54 -6.67 -10.69
C GLY A 258 37.78 -6.94 -9.83
N ARG A 259 38.97 -7.06 -10.43
CA ARG A 259 40.23 -7.36 -9.71
C ARG A 259 41.42 -6.51 -10.11
N HIS A 260 41.52 -6.00 -11.32
CA HIS A 260 42.65 -5.25 -11.86
C HIS A 260 42.19 -4.13 -12.77
N PHE A 261 42.94 -3.03 -12.76
CA PHE A 261 42.79 -1.96 -13.72
C PHE A 261 43.72 -2.17 -14.92
N THR A 262 43.20 -1.94 -16.12
CA THR A 262 43.93 -1.89 -17.39
C THR A 262 43.72 -0.52 -18.01
N THR A 263 44.79 0.15 -18.41
CA THR A 263 44.74 1.52 -18.96
C THR A 263 44.82 1.51 -20.48
N PHE A 264 44.03 2.38 -21.12
CA PHE A 264 44.05 2.65 -22.55
C PHE A 264 44.25 4.14 -22.80
N THR A 265 45.17 4.46 -23.72
CA THR A 265 45.55 5.83 -24.10
C THR A 265 45.68 5.97 -25.62
N THR A 266 46.02 7.17 -26.09
CA THR A 266 46.40 7.46 -27.47
C THR A 266 47.54 6.57 -28.00
N ARG A 267 48.37 6.01 -27.11
CA ARG A 267 49.41 5.03 -27.49
C ARG A 267 48.86 3.68 -27.91
N ASP A 268 47.65 3.35 -27.47
CA ASP A 268 46.96 2.10 -27.74
C ASP A 268 46.02 2.20 -28.95
N GLY A 269 45.85 3.40 -29.52
CA GLY A 269 45.06 3.67 -30.71
C GLY A 269 43.81 4.54 -30.48
N LEU A 270 43.55 4.96 -29.25
CA LEU A 270 42.47 5.88 -28.90
C LEU A 270 42.68 7.26 -29.57
N ALA A 271 41.63 7.91 -30.06
CA ALA A 271 41.75 9.20 -30.77
C ALA A 271 42.24 10.34 -29.88
N SER A 272 41.84 10.33 -28.60
CA SER A 272 42.23 11.31 -27.58
C SER A 272 42.24 10.65 -26.22
N ASP A 273 43.09 11.14 -25.32
CA ASP A 273 43.09 10.74 -23.91
C ASP A 273 41.97 11.43 -23.11
N HIS A 274 41.24 12.38 -23.73
CA HIS A 274 40.07 13.03 -23.14
C HIS A 274 38.78 12.43 -23.70
N ILE A 275 38.16 11.57 -22.89
CA ILE A 275 36.92 10.86 -23.21
C ILE A 275 35.74 11.48 -22.49
N LEU A 276 34.68 11.78 -23.24
CA LEU A 276 33.45 12.42 -22.78
C LEU A 276 32.28 11.43 -22.64
N ALA A 277 32.25 10.41 -23.51
CA ALA A 277 31.16 9.45 -23.56
C ALA A 277 31.68 8.03 -23.83
N ILE A 278 31.02 7.04 -23.24
CA ILE A 278 31.29 5.62 -23.48
C ILE A 278 29.96 4.92 -23.72
N ALA A 279 29.84 4.19 -24.82
CA ALA A 279 28.67 3.36 -25.12
C ALA A 279 29.08 2.02 -25.72
N GLN A 280 28.20 1.02 -25.64
CA GLN A 280 28.40 -0.27 -26.30
C GLN A 280 27.30 -0.52 -27.32
N ASP A 281 27.67 -0.89 -28.55
CA ASP A 281 26.71 -1.20 -29.62
C ASP A 281 26.17 -2.64 -29.51
N ARG A 282 25.29 -3.02 -30.44
CA ARG A 282 24.69 -4.37 -30.48
C ARG A 282 25.68 -5.48 -30.82
N GLU A 283 26.76 -5.15 -31.50
CA GLU A 283 27.82 -6.07 -31.95
C GLU A 283 28.95 -6.20 -30.91
N ASP A 284 28.74 -5.69 -29.69
CA ASP A 284 29.68 -5.70 -28.57
C ASP A 284 30.89 -4.76 -28.73
N HIS A 285 30.90 -3.88 -29.73
CA HIS A 285 31.96 -2.88 -29.83
C HIS A 285 31.73 -1.72 -28.86
N LEU A 286 32.82 -1.25 -28.24
CA LEU A 286 32.80 -0.07 -27.37
C LEU A 286 33.12 1.18 -28.18
N TRP A 287 32.37 2.25 -27.95
CA TRP A 287 32.51 3.54 -28.61
C TRP A 287 32.91 4.58 -27.57
N PHE A 288 33.97 5.33 -27.86
CA PHE A 288 34.57 6.34 -27.00
C PHE A 288 34.47 7.70 -27.68
N GLY A 289 33.55 8.54 -27.21
CA GLY A 289 33.41 9.93 -27.66
C GLY A 289 34.53 10.78 -27.09
N THR A 290 35.22 11.55 -27.93
CA THR A 290 36.40 12.31 -27.52
C THR A 290 36.20 13.83 -27.57
N TYR A 291 36.99 14.55 -26.78
CA TYR A 291 37.09 16.00 -26.87
C TYR A 291 37.93 16.42 -28.10
N GLY A 292 37.28 16.57 -29.25
CA GLY A 292 37.82 17.22 -30.45
C GLY A 292 38.55 16.34 -31.47
N HIS A 293 38.55 15.02 -31.28
CA HIS A 293 39.21 14.06 -32.20
C HIS A 293 38.26 12.97 -32.73
N GLY A 294 36.95 13.24 -32.69
CA GLY A 294 35.90 12.35 -33.18
C GLY A 294 35.52 11.26 -32.18
N VAL A 295 35.14 10.09 -32.69
CA VAL A 295 34.76 8.92 -31.89
C VAL A 295 35.63 7.72 -32.24
N SER A 296 36.13 7.02 -31.22
CA SER A 296 36.89 5.78 -31.39
C SER A 296 36.04 4.55 -31.09
N ARG A 297 35.93 3.62 -32.04
CA ARG A 297 35.34 2.30 -31.86
C ARG A 297 36.40 1.26 -31.53
N TYR A 298 36.18 0.45 -30.51
CA TYR A 298 37.04 -0.62 -30.04
C TYR A 298 36.35 -1.98 -30.21
N ASP A 299 36.99 -2.88 -30.95
CA ASP A 299 36.47 -4.24 -31.24
C ASP A 299 36.97 -5.32 -30.26
N GLY A 300 37.60 -4.91 -29.16
CA GLY A 300 38.29 -5.81 -28.22
C GLY A 300 39.78 -6.01 -28.53
N GLN A 301 40.27 -5.56 -29.69
CA GLN A 301 41.69 -5.66 -30.08
C GLN A 301 42.25 -4.36 -30.65
N HIS A 302 41.46 -3.62 -31.45
CA HIS A 302 41.89 -2.47 -32.21
C HIS A 302 40.91 -1.31 -32.07
N PHE A 303 41.45 -0.09 -32.12
CA PHE A 303 40.68 1.14 -32.21
C PHE A 303 40.55 1.61 -33.67
N THR A 304 39.35 2.03 -34.07
CA THR A 304 39.06 2.69 -35.34
C THR A 304 38.41 4.04 -35.06
N THR A 305 38.90 5.13 -35.64
CA THR A 305 38.41 6.48 -35.35
C THR A 305 37.60 7.04 -36.52
N PHE A 306 36.48 7.68 -36.19
CA PHE A 306 35.60 8.39 -37.13
C PHE A 306 35.54 9.88 -36.77
N THR A 307 35.57 10.73 -37.78
CA THR A 307 35.66 12.20 -37.65
C THR A 307 34.63 12.89 -38.55
N THR A 308 34.64 14.22 -38.56
CA THR A 308 33.90 15.05 -39.53
C THR A 308 34.19 14.69 -40.99
N GLN A 309 35.36 14.11 -41.29
CA GLN A 309 35.68 13.62 -42.65
C GLN A 309 34.88 12.37 -43.04
N ASP A 310 34.41 11.61 -42.06
CA ASP A 310 33.63 10.39 -42.25
C ASP A 310 32.11 10.65 -42.24
N GLY A 311 31.69 11.88 -41.91
CA GLY A 311 30.29 12.33 -41.89
C GLY A 311 29.74 12.68 -40.51
N LEU A 312 30.57 12.68 -39.47
CA LEU A 312 30.20 13.14 -38.14
C LEU A 312 29.91 14.66 -38.14
N ALA A 313 28.94 15.12 -37.35
CA ALA A 313 28.52 16.52 -37.33
C ALA A 313 29.56 17.45 -36.67
N GLY A 314 30.37 16.91 -35.75
CA GLY A 314 31.46 17.61 -35.08
C GLY A 314 32.41 16.63 -34.39
N ASP A 315 33.67 17.01 -34.21
CA ASP A 315 34.70 16.12 -33.66
C ASP A 315 34.74 16.10 -32.12
N ALA A 316 33.95 16.95 -31.44
CA ALA A 316 33.73 16.86 -29.99
C ALA A 316 32.43 16.09 -29.73
N VAL A 317 32.54 14.82 -29.38
CA VAL A 317 31.42 13.90 -29.18
C VAL A 317 31.08 13.83 -27.70
N THR A 318 29.93 14.39 -27.32
CA THR A 318 29.55 14.63 -25.92
C THR A 318 28.77 13.48 -25.29
N ASP A 319 27.98 12.77 -26.08
CA ASP A 319 27.17 11.63 -25.65
C ASP A 319 26.93 10.66 -26.81
N ILE A 320 26.64 9.40 -26.49
CA ILE A 320 26.43 8.33 -27.47
C ILE A 320 25.28 7.44 -27.01
N LEU A 321 24.28 7.27 -27.87
CA LEU A 321 23.11 6.43 -27.62
C LEU A 321 22.97 5.38 -28.72
N THR A 322 22.71 4.12 -28.34
CA THR A 322 22.23 3.10 -29.30
C THR A 322 20.71 3.03 -29.21
N ASP A 323 20.00 3.30 -30.32
CA ASP A 323 18.55 3.28 -30.34
C ASP A 323 17.95 1.86 -30.43
N ARG A 324 16.62 1.76 -30.37
CA ARG A 324 15.88 0.50 -30.51
C ARG A 324 15.94 -0.14 -31.90
N ASN A 325 16.30 0.60 -32.94
CA ASN A 325 16.55 0.03 -34.26
C ASN A 325 17.98 -0.52 -34.37
N GLY A 326 18.87 -0.09 -33.48
CA GLY A 326 20.28 -0.48 -33.43
C GLY A 326 21.21 0.56 -34.05
N ASP A 327 20.69 1.73 -34.41
CA ASP A 327 21.49 2.82 -34.92
C ASP A 327 22.15 3.56 -33.77
N LEU A 328 23.35 4.07 -34.04
CA LEU A 328 24.11 4.87 -33.08
C LEU A 328 23.84 6.34 -33.32
N TRP A 329 23.56 7.07 -32.25
CA TRP A 329 23.35 8.50 -32.23
C TRP A 329 24.48 9.15 -31.44
N PHE A 330 25.12 10.15 -32.03
CA PHE A 330 26.23 10.89 -31.45
C PHE A 330 25.80 12.35 -31.31
N SER A 331 25.80 12.87 -30.09
CA SER A 331 25.68 14.31 -29.89
C SER A 331 27.05 14.92 -30.04
N THR A 332 27.11 16.04 -30.75
CA THR A 332 28.35 16.76 -30.97
C THR A 332 28.16 18.22 -30.63
N GLY A 333 29.28 18.84 -30.28
CA GLY A 333 29.33 20.27 -30.01
C GLY A 333 29.77 20.56 -28.58
N TRP A 334 30.82 21.36 -28.48
CA TRP A 334 31.37 21.93 -27.24
C TRP A 334 32.49 22.91 -27.58
N LEU A 335 33.17 22.69 -28.71
CA LEU A 335 34.21 23.56 -29.23
C LEU A 335 33.61 24.85 -29.83
N GLU A 336 34.32 25.96 -29.66
CA GLU A 336 33.98 27.26 -30.27
C GLU A 336 34.31 27.31 -31.77
N ASP A 337 34.28 26.18 -32.47
CA ASP A 337 34.61 26.07 -33.91
C ASP A 337 33.38 26.17 -34.83
N GLY A 338 32.17 26.21 -34.24
CA GLY A 338 30.90 26.32 -34.97
C GLY A 338 30.50 25.04 -35.71
N MET A 339 31.16 23.91 -35.44
CA MET A 339 30.80 22.58 -35.93
C MET A 339 30.12 21.78 -34.82
N GLY A 340 28.98 21.15 -35.10
CA GLY A 340 28.17 20.49 -34.07
C GLY A 340 26.82 19.98 -34.61
N GLY A 341 26.01 19.41 -33.72
CA GLY A 341 24.69 18.87 -34.01
C GLY A 341 24.54 17.44 -33.50
N VAL A 342 23.76 16.65 -34.23
CA VAL A 342 23.55 15.23 -33.93
C VAL A 342 23.84 14.41 -35.18
N SER A 343 24.57 13.31 -35.02
CA SER A 343 24.82 12.33 -36.08
C SER A 343 24.19 11.00 -35.78
N ARG A 344 23.43 10.44 -36.72
CA ARG A 344 22.96 9.05 -36.70
C ARG A 344 23.81 8.19 -37.63
N PHE A 345 24.24 7.03 -37.15
CA PHE A 345 25.01 6.03 -37.88
C PHE A 345 24.24 4.71 -37.96
N ASP A 346 23.94 4.27 -39.19
CA ASP A 346 23.16 3.06 -39.49
C ASP A 346 24.02 1.79 -39.61
N GLY A 347 25.28 1.85 -39.18
CA GLY A 347 26.29 0.81 -39.40
C GLY A 347 27.16 1.01 -40.64
N HIS A 348 26.75 1.89 -41.57
CA HIS A 348 27.47 2.16 -42.81
C HIS A 348 27.66 3.65 -43.12
N HIS A 349 26.68 4.51 -42.84
CA HIS A 349 26.67 5.91 -43.20
C HIS A 349 26.26 6.80 -42.02
N PHE A 350 26.81 8.01 -41.98
CA PHE A 350 26.36 9.07 -41.08
C PHE A 350 25.31 9.95 -41.75
N SER A 351 24.29 10.32 -40.98
CA SER A 351 23.29 11.35 -41.30
C SER A 351 23.27 12.39 -40.19
N THR A 352 23.28 13.68 -40.54
CA THR A 352 23.47 14.76 -39.57
C THR A 352 22.25 15.67 -39.48
N PHE A 353 21.99 16.15 -38.26
CA PHE A 353 20.90 17.06 -37.92
C PHE A 353 21.47 18.25 -37.16
N THR A 354 21.04 19.45 -37.54
CA THR A 354 21.53 20.73 -37.02
C THR A 354 20.36 21.63 -36.64
N ALA A 355 20.65 22.83 -36.13
CA ALA A 355 19.66 23.86 -35.84
C ALA A 355 18.86 24.29 -37.08
N ARG A 356 19.39 24.05 -38.29
CA ARG A 356 18.66 24.28 -39.56
C ARG A 356 17.56 23.25 -39.80
N ASP A 357 17.68 22.07 -39.20
CA ASP A 357 16.73 20.96 -39.34
C ASP A 357 15.64 21.02 -38.25
N GLY A 358 15.76 21.94 -37.29
CA GLY A 358 14.78 22.17 -36.21
C GLY A 358 15.32 21.87 -34.81
N LEU A 359 16.55 21.38 -34.68
CA LEU A 359 17.23 21.21 -33.39
C LEU A 359 17.37 22.56 -32.66
N ALA A 360 17.23 22.58 -31.33
CA ALA A 360 17.28 23.83 -30.56
C ALA A 360 18.66 24.52 -30.61
N SER A 361 19.73 23.73 -30.75
CA SER A 361 21.11 24.23 -30.85
C SER A 361 22.01 23.15 -31.46
N ASP A 362 23.06 23.58 -32.16
CA ASP A 362 24.15 22.70 -32.64
C ASP A 362 25.09 22.26 -31.50
N HIS A 363 24.92 22.77 -30.28
CA HIS A 363 25.67 22.33 -29.10
C HIS A 363 24.80 21.40 -28.25
N VAL A 364 24.91 20.10 -28.51
CA VAL A 364 24.14 19.05 -27.83
C VAL A 364 25.00 18.36 -26.77
N LEU A 365 24.46 18.19 -25.57
CA LEU A 365 25.16 17.67 -24.39
C LEU A 365 24.76 16.23 -24.05
N SER A 366 23.50 15.84 -24.30
CA SER A 366 22.97 14.54 -23.91
C SER A 366 21.90 14.05 -24.89
N ILE A 367 21.78 12.73 -25.00
CA ILE A 367 20.77 12.05 -25.81
C ILE A 367 20.03 10.99 -24.99
N ALA A 368 18.71 10.94 -25.11
CA ALA A 368 17.91 9.82 -24.62
C ALA A 368 16.86 9.41 -25.65
N GLU A 369 16.52 8.12 -25.69
CA GLU A 369 15.35 7.60 -26.42
C GLU A 369 14.28 7.28 -25.38
N ASP A 370 13.08 7.84 -25.55
CA ASP A 370 11.95 7.51 -24.70
C ASP A 370 11.26 6.21 -25.11
N ARG A 371 10.31 5.73 -24.31
CA ARG A 371 9.60 4.50 -24.64
C ARG A 371 8.62 4.59 -25.79
N GLY A 372 8.23 5.79 -26.20
CA GLY A 372 7.51 6.04 -27.45
C GLY A 372 8.39 5.85 -28.69
N GLY A 373 9.72 5.89 -28.53
CA GLY A 373 10.69 5.86 -29.62
C GLY A 373 11.09 7.25 -30.10
N ASP A 374 10.70 8.31 -29.37
CA ASP A 374 11.16 9.66 -29.69
C ASP A 374 12.55 9.88 -29.07
N LEU A 375 13.37 10.65 -29.78
CA LEU A 375 14.70 11.02 -29.33
C LEU A 375 14.69 12.40 -28.69
N TRP A 376 15.41 12.55 -27.60
CA TRP A 376 15.50 13.76 -26.82
C TRP A 376 16.95 14.24 -26.76
N PHE A 377 17.15 15.51 -27.11
CA PHE A 377 18.48 16.12 -27.24
C PHE A 377 18.60 17.30 -26.29
N GLY A 378 19.36 17.12 -25.21
CA GLY A 378 19.66 18.16 -24.24
C GLY A 378 20.70 19.11 -24.81
N THR A 379 20.45 20.42 -24.78
CA THR A 379 21.35 21.41 -25.41
C THR A 379 22.03 22.32 -24.40
N TYR A 380 23.14 22.92 -24.82
CA TYR A 380 23.84 23.95 -24.06
C TYR A 380 23.12 25.31 -24.21
N GLY A 381 22.13 25.57 -23.36
CA GLY A 381 21.55 26.90 -23.17
C GLY A 381 20.25 27.18 -23.94
N HIS A 382 19.81 26.26 -24.80
CA HIS A 382 18.62 26.42 -25.64
C HIS A 382 17.48 25.46 -25.29
N GLY A 383 17.58 24.77 -24.15
CA GLY A 383 16.57 23.83 -23.67
C GLY A 383 16.79 22.42 -24.21
N VAL A 384 15.71 21.72 -24.49
CA VAL A 384 15.73 20.34 -25.00
C VAL A 384 14.91 20.22 -26.28
N SER A 385 15.39 19.44 -27.24
CA SER A 385 14.66 19.13 -28.48
C SER A 385 14.17 17.69 -28.45
N ARG A 386 12.87 17.47 -28.69
CA ARG A 386 12.28 16.15 -28.96
C ARG A 386 12.17 15.94 -30.46
N TYR A 387 12.53 14.76 -30.94
CA TYR A 387 12.46 14.34 -32.33
C TYR A 387 11.60 13.08 -32.45
N ASP A 388 10.47 13.19 -33.17
CA ASP A 388 9.50 12.10 -33.34
C ASP A 388 9.78 11.19 -34.56
N GLY A 389 10.99 11.31 -35.13
CA GLY A 389 11.38 10.66 -36.38
C GLY A 389 11.09 11.49 -37.63
N GLN A 390 10.37 12.61 -37.53
CA GLN A 390 10.09 13.52 -38.65
C GLN A 390 10.34 14.99 -38.30
N HIS A 391 9.98 15.43 -37.10
CA HIS A 391 9.96 16.82 -36.68
C HIS A 391 10.63 17.02 -35.32
N PHE A 392 11.28 18.18 -35.15
CA PHE A 392 11.81 18.63 -33.87
C PHE A 392 10.82 19.55 -33.15
N THR A 393 10.67 19.36 -31.84
CA THR A 393 9.92 20.24 -30.93
C THR A 393 10.82 20.66 -29.79
N THR A 394 10.93 21.97 -29.52
CA THR A 394 11.82 22.51 -28.49
C THR A 394 11.06 22.92 -27.23
N PHE A 395 11.60 22.55 -26.07
CA PHE A 395 11.10 22.95 -24.75
C PHE A 395 12.14 23.75 -23.98
N THR A 396 11.72 24.82 -23.34
CA THR A 396 12.55 25.73 -22.54
C THR A 396 11.95 25.97 -21.16
N THR A 397 12.59 26.78 -20.33
CA THR A 397 12.04 27.25 -19.04
C THR A 397 10.69 27.94 -19.18
N GLN A 398 10.35 28.49 -20.35
CA GLN A 398 9.01 29.05 -20.61
C GLN A 398 7.93 27.97 -20.66
N ASN A 399 8.30 26.74 -21.03
CA ASN A 399 7.41 25.59 -21.08
C ASN A 399 7.35 24.83 -19.74
N GLY A 400 8.23 25.15 -18.79
CA GLY A 400 8.28 24.51 -17.47
C GLY A 400 9.51 23.64 -17.20
N LEU A 401 10.42 23.51 -18.18
CA LEU A 401 11.73 22.90 -17.96
C LEU A 401 12.48 23.63 -16.83
N ALA A 402 13.18 22.89 -15.97
CA ALA A 402 13.86 23.48 -14.80
C ALA A 402 14.98 24.48 -15.19
N GLY A 403 15.69 24.23 -16.29
CA GLY A 403 16.77 25.08 -16.80
C GLY A 403 17.07 24.78 -18.27
N ASN A 404 17.60 25.75 -19.01
CA ASN A 404 17.84 25.62 -20.46
C ASN A 404 19.18 24.97 -20.83
N GLN A 405 20.03 24.66 -19.86
CA GLN A 405 21.23 23.84 -20.04
C GLN A 405 20.93 22.46 -19.46
N VAL A 406 20.81 21.46 -20.32
CA VAL A 406 20.37 20.11 -19.97
C VAL A 406 21.56 19.16 -20.03
N TRP A 407 22.07 18.76 -18.88
CA TRP A 407 23.29 17.95 -18.76
C TRP A 407 23.06 16.47 -19.05
N SER A 408 21.94 15.92 -18.56
CA SER A 408 21.61 14.51 -18.67
C SER A 408 20.10 14.35 -18.80
N ILE A 409 19.68 13.35 -19.56
CA ILE A 409 18.28 12.98 -19.75
C ILE A 409 18.15 11.49 -19.44
N PHE A 410 17.20 11.15 -18.58
CA PHE A 410 17.02 9.80 -18.11
C PHE A 410 15.54 9.41 -18.12
N GLU A 411 15.20 8.27 -18.73
CA GLU A 411 13.85 7.68 -18.62
C GLU A 411 13.79 6.70 -17.45
N ASP A 412 12.90 6.94 -16.50
CA ASP A 412 12.67 5.99 -15.40
C ASP A 412 11.82 4.78 -15.82
N ARG A 413 11.77 3.75 -14.97
CA ARG A 413 10.97 2.53 -15.22
C ARG A 413 9.46 2.80 -15.30
N GLN A 414 8.99 3.93 -14.79
CA GLN A 414 7.60 4.40 -14.89
C GLN A 414 7.39 5.27 -16.14
N LYS A 415 8.38 5.37 -17.03
CA LYS A 415 8.35 6.09 -18.32
C LYS A 415 8.27 7.61 -18.18
N HIS A 416 8.70 8.15 -17.06
CA HIS A 416 8.91 9.59 -16.95
C HIS A 416 10.31 9.94 -17.40
N LEU A 417 10.42 11.00 -18.18
CA LEU A 417 11.71 11.57 -18.55
C LEU A 417 12.12 12.60 -17.49
N TRP A 418 13.34 12.46 -17.02
CA TRP A 418 13.98 13.34 -16.05
C TRP A 418 15.13 14.06 -16.72
N PHE A 419 15.24 15.35 -16.46
CA PHE A 419 16.17 16.26 -17.11
C PHE A 419 17.01 16.92 -16.03
N ALA A 420 18.29 16.58 -16.00
CA ALA A 420 19.28 17.23 -15.15
C ALA A 420 19.63 18.59 -15.74
N THR A 421 19.46 19.67 -14.98
CA THR A 421 19.68 21.02 -15.50
C THR A 421 20.71 21.80 -14.70
N GLN A 422 21.37 22.77 -15.36
CA GLN A 422 22.22 23.74 -14.69
C GLN A 422 21.38 24.85 -14.05
N GLY A 423 21.54 25.05 -12.74
CA GLY A 423 20.91 26.13 -11.97
C GLY A 423 19.41 25.99 -11.69
N GLY A 424 18.72 25.05 -12.32
CA GLY A 424 17.27 24.83 -12.18
C GLY A 424 16.86 23.66 -11.28
N GLY A 425 17.77 22.73 -11.00
CA GLY A 425 17.50 21.44 -10.38
C GLY A 425 17.16 20.37 -11.42
N ILE A 426 16.13 19.58 -11.17
CA ILE A 426 15.63 18.58 -12.13
C ILE A 426 14.26 18.97 -12.68
N GLY A 427 14.06 18.77 -13.97
CA GLY A 427 12.75 18.80 -14.61
C GLY A 427 12.27 17.37 -14.85
N ARG A 428 11.02 17.07 -14.55
CA ARG A 428 10.35 15.86 -14.99
C ARG A 428 9.36 16.21 -16.09
N TYR A 429 9.51 15.60 -17.24
CA TYR A 429 8.52 15.69 -18.30
C TYR A 429 7.45 14.64 -18.07
N ASP A 430 6.25 15.15 -17.81
CA ASP A 430 5.05 14.34 -17.73
C ASP A 430 4.39 14.25 -19.13
N GLY A 431 4.61 15.22 -20.01
CA GLY A 431 3.77 15.33 -21.20
C GLY A 431 2.35 15.78 -20.83
N ALA A 432 1.60 16.29 -21.80
CA ALA A 432 0.29 16.89 -21.54
C ALA A 432 -0.70 15.79 -21.18
N HIS A 433 -0.88 15.56 -19.88
CA HIS A 433 -1.95 14.74 -19.35
C HIS A 433 -3.31 15.40 -19.58
N CYS A 434 -3.38 16.72 -19.43
CA CYS A 434 -4.56 17.55 -19.70
C CYS A 434 -4.12 18.76 -20.54
N ALA A 435 -4.77 18.98 -21.68
CA ALA A 435 -4.68 20.23 -22.43
C ALA A 435 -6.07 20.87 -22.48
N SER A 436 -6.17 22.15 -22.13
CA SER A 436 -7.45 22.86 -22.10
C SER A 436 -7.52 23.86 -23.24
N PHE A 437 -8.70 23.95 -23.86
CA PHE A 437 -9.00 24.83 -24.98
C PHE A 437 -10.16 25.73 -24.61
N THR A 438 -9.97 27.03 -24.81
CA THR A 438 -10.93 28.10 -24.52
C THR A 438 -11.06 29.03 -25.73
N THR A 439 -11.89 30.06 -25.63
CA THR A 439 -11.98 31.12 -26.63
C THR A 439 -10.65 31.84 -26.87
N GLN A 440 -9.71 31.81 -25.91
CA GLN A 440 -8.36 32.34 -26.12
C GLN A 440 -7.52 31.49 -27.10
N ASP A 441 -7.88 30.22 -27.24
CA ASP A 441 -7.18 29.22 -28.07
C ASP A 441 -7.85 29.03 -29.44
N GLY A 442 -8.93 29.77 -29.73
CA GLY A 442 -9.70 29.69 -30.98
C GLY A 442 -10.99 28.85 -30.90
N LEU A 443 -11.50 28.56 -29.69
CA LEU A 443 -12.81 27.95 -29.51
C LEU A 443 -13.93 28.96 -29.83
N ALA A 444 -15.05 28.51 -30.41
CA ALA A 444 -16.18 29.37 -30.75
C ALA A 444 -16.84 30.03 -29.53
N ASP A 445 -17.10 29.25 -28.48
CA ASP A 445 -17.61 29.70 -27.18
C ASP A 445 -17.07 28.75 -26.12
N ASN A 446 -16.91 29.23 -24.88
CA ASN A 446 -16.45 28.38 -23.77
C ASN A 446 -17.51 27.38 -23.31
N GLY A 447 -18.80 27.67 -23.51
CA GLY A 447 -19.88 26.73 -23.24
C GLY A 447 -19.97 25.66 -24.32
N VAL A 448 -19.22 24.57 -24.15
CA VAL A 448 -19.23 23.44 -25.09
C VAL A 448 -20.24 22.40 -24.64
N MET A 449 -21.15 22.03 -25.54
CA MET A 449 -22.28 21.16 -25.25
C MET A 449 -22.07 19.72 -25.73
N CYS A 450 -21.42 19.53 -26.88
CA CYS A 450 -21.21 18.19 -27.44
C CYS A 450 -19.89 18.08 -28.21
N ILE A 451 -19.40 16.85 -28.32
CA ILE A 451 -18.16 16.50 -29.04
C ILE A 451 -18.46 15.41 -30.06
N ARG A 452 -17.89 15.51 -31.26
CA ARG A 452 -17.95 14.46 -32.28
C ARG A 452 -16.64 14.34 -33.05
N GLU A 453 -16.08 13.14 -33.13
CA GLU A 453 -14.99 12.86 -34.09
C GLU A 453 -15.59 12.48 -35.44
N ASP A 454 -15.06 13.07 -36.51
CA ASP A 454 -15.41 12.72 -37.89
C ASP A 454 -14.56 11.56 -38.43
N HIS A 455 -14.97 10.91 -39.54
CA HIS A 455 -14.21 9.81 -40.15
C HIS A 455 -12.78 10.19 -40.62
N SER A 456 -12.47 11.49 -40.74
CA SER A 456 -11.12 11.97 -41.06
C SER A 456 -10.23 12.21 -39.83
N GLY A 457 -10.78 11.99 -38.62
CA GLY A 457 -10.10 12.22 -37.35
C GLY A 457 -10.15 13.66 -36.84
N GLY A 458 -10.98 14.51 -37.45
CA GLY A 458 -11.24 15.87 -36.98
C GLY A 458 -12.25 15.87 -35.82
N ILE A 459 -11.97 16.67 -34.78
CA ILE A 459 -12.85 16.75 -33.60
C ILE A 459 -13.72 18.00 -33.69
N TRP A 460 -15.03 17.83 -33.72
CA TRP A 460 -16.03 18.89 -33.79
C TRP A 460 -16.60 19.19 -32.40
N PHE A 461 -16.74 20.48 -32.11
CA PHE A 461 -17.31 21.00 -30.87
C PHE A 461 -18.52 21.85 -31.18
N GLY A 462 -19.69 21.41 -30.71
CA GLY A 462 -20.91 22.22 -30.70
C GLY A 462 -20.93 23.06 -29.42
N THR A 463 -21.11 24.37 -29.56
CA THR A 463 -21.08 25.32 -28.44
C THR A 463 -22.39 26.07 -28.31
N TRP A 464 -22.53 26.88 -27.25
CA TRP A 464 -23.67 27.80 -27.11
C TRP A 464 -23.75 28.84 -28.23
N HIS A 465 -22.62 29.18 -28.87
CA HIS A 465 -22.54 30.12 -29.98
C HIS A 465 -21.51 29.63 -31.01
N GLY A 466 -21.98 28.78 -31.92
CA GLY A 466 -21.28 28.33 -33.10
C GLY A 466 -20.68 26.93 -33.01
N VAL A 467 -19.90 26.58 -34.03
CA VAL A 467 -19.21 25.31 -34.15
C VAL A 467 -17.75 25.55 -34.50
N CYS A 468 -16.87 24.74 -33.91
CA CYS A 468 -15.47 24.72 -34.28
C CYS A 468 -14.95 23.29 -34.44
N ARG A 469 -13.92 23.13 -35.28
CA ARG A 469 -13.28 21.86 -35.60
C ARG A 469 -11.80 21.93 -35.24
N TYR A 470 -11.30 20.92 -34.54
CA TYR A 470 -9.89 20.71 -34.29
C TYR A 470 -9.30 19.74 -35.31
N ASP A 471 -8.30 20.20 -36.05
CA ASP A 471 -7.64 19.43 -37.12
C ASP A 471 -6.43 18.59 -36.64
N GLY A 472 -6.18 18.57 -35.33
CA GLY A 472 -5.00 17.96 -34.71
C GLY A 472 -3.90 18.97 -34.38
N THR A 473 -3.96 20.19 -34.93
CA THR A 473 -3.00 21.27 -34.68
C THR A 473 -3.66 22.53 -34.13
N LYS A 474 -4.82 22.92 -34.67
CA LYS A 474 -5.52 24.17 -34.32
C LYS A 474 -7.03 24.02 -34.35
N LEU A 475 -7.72 24.97 -33.73
CA LEU A 475 -9.17 25.14 -33.82
C LEU A 475 -9.53 26.01 -35.03
N VAL A 476 -10.55 25.60 -35.77
CA VAL A 476 -11.07 26.28 -36.96
C VAL A 476 -12.57 26.51 -36.76
N HIS A 477 -13.01 27.77 -36.85
CA HIS A 477 -14.43 28.12 -36.78
C HIS A 477 -15.14 27.76 -38.09
N ILE A 478 -16.41 27.38 -37.99
CA ILE A 478 -17.27 27.09 -39.14
C ILE A 478 -18.19 28.30 -39.35
N GLU A 479 -17.90 29.10 -40.36
CA GLU A 479 -18.59 30.40 -40.58
C GLU A 479 -20.08 30.21 -40.90
N GLU A 480 -20.44 29.15 -41.63
CA GLU A 480 -21.82 28.83 -41.99
C GLU A 480 -22.69 28.42 -40.80
N LEU A 481 -22.03 28.07 -39.68
CA LEU A 481 -22.68 27.70 -38.42
C LEU A 481 -22.40 28.72 -37.31
N ALA A 482 -21.89 29.90 -37.65
CA ALA A 482 -21.64 30.95 -36.68
C ALA A 482 -22.95 31.40 -36.02
N GLU A 483 -22.88 31.75 -34.73
CA GLU A 483 -24.01 32.25 -33.92
C GLU A 483 -25.09 31.22 -33.52
N HIS A 484 -25.05 29.99 -34.03
CA HIS A 484 -26.03 28.95 -33.66
C HIS A 484 -25.74 28.27 -32.32
N ASN A 485 -26.79 27.96 -31.56
CA ASN A 485 -26.67 27.10 -30.38
C ASN A 485 -26.80 25.62 -30.79
N VAL A 486 -25.69 24.87 -30.68
CA VAL A 486 -25.55 23.52 -31.24
C VAL A 486 -25.36 22.46 -30.14
N PRO A 487 -26.46 21.90 -29.60
CA PRO A 487 -26.42 20.84 -28.59
C PRO A 487 -26.02 19.46 -29.12
N ALA A 488 -26.17 19.18 -30.42
CA ALA A 488 -25.98 17.84 -30.97
C ALA A 488 -25.30 17.85 -32.34
N ILE A 489 -24.32 16.96 -32.52
CA ILE A 489 -23.61 16.72 -33.77
C ILE A 489 -23.62 15.22 -34.06
N LEU A 490 -23.98 14.87 -35.30
CA LEU A 490 -23.94 13.51 -35.82
C LEU A 490 -23.26 13.52 -37.19
N GLU A 491 -22.30 12.63 -37.40
CA GLU A 491 -21.90 12.25 -38.75
C GLU A 491 -22.61 10.95 -39.11
N ASP A 492 -23.32 10.95 -40.23
CA ASP A 492 -24.00 9.75 -40.72
C ASP A 492 -23.06 8.79 -41.46
N ARG A 493 -23.53 7.58 -41.74
CA ARG A 493 -22.76 6.56 -42.49
C ARG A 493 -22.34 6.95 -43.90
N GLN A 494 -22.91 8.03 -44.45
CA GLN A 494 -22.54 8.58 -45.76
C GLN A 494 -21.48 9.68 -45.65
N GLY A 495 -21.02 10.00 -44.44
CA GLY A 495 -20.03 11.04 -44.16
C GLY A 495 -20.60 12.45 -44.14
N ARG A 496 -21.93 12.62 -44.03
CA ARG A 496 -22.58 13.93 -43.95
C ARG A 496 -22.72 14.33 -42.49
N LEU A 497 -22.45 15.60 -42.19
CA LEU A 497 -22.59 16.14 -40.85
C LEU A 497 -23.97 16.75 -40.65
N TRP A 498 -24.57 16.45 -39.51
CA TRP A 498 -25.88 16.90 -39.08
C TRP A 498 -25.76 17.60 -37.73
N PHE A 499 -26.32 18.79 -37.64
CA PHE A 499 -26.27 19.67 -36.49
C PHE A 499 -27.69 19.94 -36.01
N GLY A 500 -28.00 19.53 -34.78
CA GLY A 500 -29.24 19.89 -34.12
C GLY A 500 -29.08 21.25 -33.48
N THR A 501 -30.08 22.12 -33.63
CA THR A 501 -30.04 23.48 -33.05
C THR A 501 -31.10 23.67 -31.97
N SER A 502 -30.80 24.50 -30.96
CA SER A 502 -31.76 24.87 -29.90
C SER A 502 -32.28 26.30 -30.01
N ASP A 503 -31.80 27.07 -30.97
CA ASP A 503 -32.16 28.47 -31.21
C ASP A 503 -33.36 28.64 -32.17
N GLY A 504 -34.02 27.54 -32.53
CA GLY A 504 -35.21 27.52 -33.38
C GLY A 504 -34.92 27.41 -34.88
N ASN A 505 -33.70 27.03 -35.28
CA ASN A 505 -33.32 26.82 -36.69
C ASN A 505 -33.44 25.36 -37.16
N GLY A 506 -33.95 24.45 -36.33
CA GLY A 506 -34.20 23.06 -36.71
C GLY A 506 -32.93 22.24 -36.89
N LEU A 507 -32.92 21.41 -37.93
CA LEU A 507 -31.83 20.48 -38.24
C LEU A 507 -31.01 21.02 -39.42
N ILE A 508 -29.70 21.17 -39.26
CA ILE A 508 -28.82 21.65 -40.32
C ILE A 508 -27.93 20.51 -40.81
N ARG A 509 -27.93 20.25 -42.11
CA ARG A 509 -26.99 19.33 -42.76
C ARG A 509 -25.86 20.12 -43.41
N TYR A 510 -24.62 19.69 -43.22
CA TYR A 510 -23.42 20.29 -43.79
C TYR A 510 -22.68 19.26 -44.64
N ASP A 511 -22.30 19.64 -45.85
CA ASP A 511 -21.56 18.79 -46.80
C ASP A 511 -20.07 19.16 -46.92
N GLY A 512 -19.59 20.10 -46.11
CA GLY A 512 -18.21 20.61 -46.16
C GLY A 512 -18.05 21.94 -46.90
N GLU A 513 -19.04 22.35 -47.71
CA GLU A 513 -19.04 23.63 -48.42
C GLU A 513 -20.30 24.46 -48.18
N SER A 514 -21.44 23.81 -47.94
CA SER A 514 -22.75 24.46 -47.81
C SER A 514 -23.63 23.80 -46.76
N THR A 515 -24.62 24.56 -46.28
CA THR A 515 -25.62 24.09 -45.31
C THR A 515 -27.00 23.94 -45.95
N THR A 516 -27.73 22.89 -45.55
CA THR A 516 -29.16 22.70 -45.85
C THR A 516 -29.91 22.64 -44.54
N THR A 517 -30.90 23.51 -44.35
CA THR A 517 -31.69 23.59 -43.11
C THR A 517 -33.06 22.95 -43.32
N PHE A 518 -33.48 22.14 -42.34
CA PHE A 518 -34.80 21.52 -42.26
C PHE A 518 -35.53 22.10 -41.04
N THR A 519 -36.79 22.47 -41.23
CA THR A 519 -37.63 23.13 -40.22
C THR A 519 -39.00 22.45 -40.11
N THR A 520 -39.89 23.00 -39.29
CA THR A 520 -41.30 22.60 -39.22
C THR A 520 -42.02 22.69 -40.56
N ASP A 521 -41.58 23.59 -41.46
CA ASP A 521 -42.15 23.70 -42.80
C ASP A 521 -41.79 22.49 -43.69
N ASP A 522 -40.70 21.79 -43.35
CA ASP A 522 -40.20 20.60 -44.05
C ASP A 522 -40.72 19.28 -43.44
N GLY A 523 -41.50 19.35 -42.36
CA GLY A 523 -42.10 18.19 -41.69
C GLY A 523 -41.50 17.84 -40.34
N LEU A 524 -40.55 18.61 -39.81
CA LEU A 524 -40.10 18.45 -38.42
C LEU A 524 -41.23 18.79 -37.44
N PRO A 525 -41.34 18.10 -36.29
CA PRO A 525 -42.34 18.43 -35.29
C PRO A 525 -41.98 19.65 -34.43
N SER A 526 -40.70 20.02 -34.39
CA SER A 526 -40.16 21.17 -33.68
C SER A 526 -38.84 21.62 -34.32
N ASN A 527 -38.52 22.91 -34.20
CA ASN A 527 -37.23 23.44 -34.61
C ASN A 527 -36.16 23.42 -33.50
N ALA A 528 -36.47 22.84 -32.32
CA ALA A 528 -35.52 22.62 -31.25
C ALA A 528 -35.12 21.14 -31.21
N ILE A 529 -33.90 20.84 -31.66
CA ILE A 529 -33.37 19.49 -31.84
C ILE A 529 -32.18 19.26 -30.90
N PRO A 530 -32.41 18.92 -29.62
CA PRO A 530 -31.34 18.68 -28.63
C PRO A 530 -30.58 17.36 -28.81
N ALA A 531 -31.15 16.39 -29.53
CA ALA A 531 -30.57 15.05 -29.66
C ALA A 531 -30.81 14.46 -31.05
N ILE A 532 -29.78 13.79 -31.58
CA ILE A 532 -29.78 13.15 -32.89
C ILE A 532 -29.07 11.79 -32.77
N ALA A 533 -29.63 10.74 -33.37
CA ALA A 533 -28.97 9.44 -33.55
C ALA A 533 -29.27 8.87 -34.94
N GLU A 534 -28.41 8.01 -35.46
CA GLU A 534 -28.66 7.20 -36.67
C GLU A 534 -28.88 5.75 -36.25
N ASP A 535 -29.92 5.10 -36.76
CA ASP A 535 -30.15 3.68 -36.54
C ASP A 535 -29.43 2.78 -37.56
N ARG A 536 -29.48 1.45 -37.36
CA ARG A 536 -28.82 0.48 -38.25
C ARG A 536 -29.33 0.48 -39.69
N ASP A 537 -30.55 0.93 -39.92
CA ASP A 537 -31.17 1.02 -41.24
C ASP A 537 -30.85 2.35 -41.95
N GLY A 538 -30.17 3.27 -41.26
CA GLY A 538 -29.76 4.58 -41.79
C GLY A 538 -30.81 5.67 -41.59
N ASN A 539 -31.83 5.45 -40.76
CA ASN A 539 -32.79 6.49 -40.41
C ASN A 539 -32.21 7.39 -39.31
N LEU A 540 -32.49 8.69 -39.41
CA LEU A 540 -32.16 9.63 -38.35
C LEU A 540 -33.31 9.74 -37.36
N TRP A 541 -32.99 9.62 -36.07
CA TRP A 541 -33.90 9.84 -34.96
C TRP A 541 -33.58 11.18 -34.30
N LEU A 542 -34.58 12.03 -34.18
CA LEU A 542 -34.48 13.41 -33.70
C LEU A 542 -35.37 13.57 -32.47
N GLY A 543 -34.81 14.12 -31.39
CA GLY A 543 -35.55 14.45 -30.19
C GLY A 543 -36.13 15.86 -30.26
N GLY A 544 -37.32 16.08 -29.71
CA GLY A 544 -37.89 17.41 -29.49
C GLY A 544 -37.37 18.07 -28.21
N GLY A 545 -37.05 19.37 -28.29
CA GLY A 545 -36.50 20.17 -27.20
C GLY A 545 -37.52 20.73 -26.20
N GLN A 546 -37.03 21.33 -25.11
CA GLN A 546 -37.87 21.89 -24.03
C GLN A 546 -38.72 23.09 -24.43
N THR A 547 -38.26 23.84 -25.44
CA THR A 547 -38.89 25.09 -25.87
C THR A 547 -40.15 24.84 -26.71
N GLU A 548 -40.28 23.65 -27.30
CA GLU A 548 -41.34 23.28 -28.24
C GLU A 548 -41.68 21.79 -28.09
N MET A 549 -42.94 21.46 -27.78
CA MET A 549 -43.39 20.07 -27.61
C MET A 549 -43.34 19.30 -28.95
N GLY A 550 -42.22 18.62 -29.22
CA GLY A 550 -41.94 17.96 -30.51
C GLY A 550 -42.00 16.43 -30.50
N GLY A 551 -41.86 15.77 -29.34
CA GLY A 551 -41.82 14.29 -29.30
C GLY A 551 -40.54 13.71 -29.89
N VAL A 552 -40.65 12.58 -30.58
CA VAL A 552 -39.55 11.93 -31.31
C VAL A 552 -39.90 11.94 -32.80
N CYS A 553 -38.95 12.27 -33.66
CA CYS A 553 -39.12 12.20 -35.11
C CYS A 553 -38.12 11.22 -35.73
N ARG A 554 -38.60 10.39 -36.67
CA ARG A 554 -37.76 9.54 -37.51
C ARG A 554 -37.75 10.06 -38.94
N TYR A 555 -36.57 10.24 -39.51
CA TYR A 555 -36.34 10.64 -40.89
C TYR A 555 -35.65 9.52 -41.67
N ASP A 556 -36.31 9.01 -42.71
CA ASP A 556 -35.82 7.90 -43.54
C ASP A 556 -35.04 8.34 -44.79
N GLY A 557 -34.74 9.63 -44.89
CA GLY A 557 -34.12 10.25 -46.06
C GLY A 557 -35.12 10.87 -47.04
N ALA A 558 -36.42 10.63 -46.87
CA ALA A 558 -37.48 11.24 -47.66
C ALA A 558 -38.54 11.93 -46.78
N ASP A 559 -39.07 11.21 -45.79
CA ASP A 559 -40.21 11.63 -44.98
C ASP A 559 -39.87 11.70 -43.48
N PHE A 560 -40.50 12.64 -42.78
CA PHE A 560 -40.46 12.77 -41.33
C PHE A 560 -41.68 12.09 -40.70
N THR A 561 -41.45 11.15 -39.77
CA THR A 561 -42.50 10.46 -39.01
C THR A 561 -42.39 10.80 -37.54
N THR A 562 -43.42 11.43 -36.99
CA THR A 562 -43.44 11.89 -35.58
C THR A 562 -44.18 10.93 -34.67
N PHE A 563 -43.61 10.68 -33.50
CA PHE A 563 -44.19 9.91 -32.39
C PHE A 563 -44.33 10.81 -31.16
N THR A 564 -45.51 10.77 -30.53
CA THR A 564 -45.86 11.60 -29.38
C THR A 564 -46.50 10.77 -28.27
N THR A 565 -47.00 11.40 -27.20
CA THR A 565 -47.63 10.68 -26.08
C THR A 565 -48.83 9.79 -26.46
N PRO A 566 -49.68 10.10 -27.47
CA PRO A 566 -50.67 9.17 -28.01
C PRO A 566 -50.07 7.85 -28.56
N ASP A 567 -48.81 7.86 -29.00
CA ASP A 567 -48.09 6.69 -29.49
C ASP A 567 -47.44 5.88 -28.35
N SER A 568 -47.78 6.19 -27.10
CA SER A 568 -47.23 5.60 -25.87
C SER A 568 -45.82 6.05 -25.49
N LEU A 569 -45.28 7.11 -26.11
CA LEU A 569 -44.06 7.77 -25.66
C LEU A 569 -44.29 8.42 -24.27
N ALA A 570 -43.37 8.21 -23.32
CA ALA A 570 -43.56 8.70 -21.94
C ALA A 570 -43.52 10.23 -21.81
N ASP A 571 -42.70 10.90 -22.61
CA ASP A 571 -42.45 12.35 -22.55
C ASP A 571 -42.12 12.87 -23.95
N GLN A 572 -42.44 14.13 -24.22
CA GLN A 572 -42.17 14.77 -25.50
C GLN A 572 -40.87 15.57 -25.52
N HIS A 573 -40.15 15.65 -24.39
CA HIS A 573 -38.85 16.30 -24.27
C HIS A 573 -37.75 15.27 -24.13
N ILE A 574 -36.89 15.18 -25.14
CA ILE A 574 -35.88 14.13 -25.26
C ILE A 574 -34.49 14.74 -25.11
N ASN A 575 -33.73 14.26 -24.13
CA ASN A 575 -32.37 14.73 -23.85
C ASN A 575 -31.30 13.95 -24.62
N ALA A 576 -31.50 12.64 -24.79
CA ALA A 576 -30.53 11.77 -25.45
C ALA A 576 -31.22 10.60 -26.15
N ILE A 577 -30.58 10.11 -27.22
CA ILE A 577 -31.04 8.98 -28.03
C ILE A 577 -29.89 8.00 -28.22
N LEU A 578 -30.15 6.69 -28.09
CA LEU A 578 -29.16 5.64 -28.29
C LEU A 578 -29.81 4.42 -28.94
N GLU A 579 -29.21 3.86 -29.99
CA GLU A 579 -29.54 2.51 -30.46
C GLU A 579 -28.70 1.48 -29.68
N ASP A 580 -29.36 0.51 -29.05
CA ASP A 580 -28.65 -0.58 -28.36
C ASP A 580 -28.20 -1.69 -29.33
N ARG A 581 -27.35 -2.60 -28.87
CA ARG A 581 -26.86 -3.73 -29.70
C ARG A 581 -27.98 -4.65 -30.21
N SER A 582 -29.14 -4.66 -29.54
CA SER A 582 -30.31 -5.45 -29.94
C SER A 582 -31.16 -4.78 -31.03
N GLY A 583 -30.83 -3.53 -31.39
CA GLY A 583 -31.55 -2.73 -32.40
C GLY A 583 -32.74 -1.96 -31.84
N ARG A 584 -32.85 -1.80 -30.52
CA ARG A 584 -33.89 -0.94 -29.91
C ARG A 584 -33.38 0.48 -29.82
N ILE A 585 -34.26 1.43 -30.08
CA ILE A 585 -33.94 2.85 -29.95
C ILE A 585 -34.43 3.35 -28.60
N TRP A 586 -33.52 3.82 -27.77
CA TRP A 586 -33.75 4.33 -26.43
C TRP A 586 -33.78 5.85 -26.42
N PHE A 587 -34.69 6.40 -25.62
CA PHE A 587 -34.97 7.83 -25.50
C PHE A 587 -34.97 8.22 -24.02
N ALA A 588 -34.04 9.11 -23.64
CA ALA A 588 -33.96 9.68 -22.31
C ALA A 588 -34.85 10.92 -22.24
N ALA A 589 -35.78 10.94 -21.29
CA ALA A 589 -36.75 12.01 -21.13
C ALA A 589 -36.40 12.97 -19.99
N TRP A 590 -36.94 14.19 -20.07
CA TRP A 590 -36.77 15.19 -19.02
C TRP A 590 -37.54 14.87 -17.73
N VAL A 591 -38.74 14.29 -17.79
CA VAL A 591 -39.54 13.91 -16.60
C VAL A 591 -40.18 12.52 -16.71
N GLY A 592 -40.24 11.92 -17.91
CA GLY A 592 -40.91 10.63 -18.15
C GLY A 592 -40.07 9.37 -17.97
N GLY A 593 -38.83 9.46 -17.49
CA GLY A 593 -37.89 8.34 -17.36
C GLY A 593 -37.21 8.00 -18.68
N VAL A 594 -37.26 6.72 -19.07
CA VAL A 594 -36.68 6.24 -20.32
C VAL A 594 -37.74 5.49 -21.12
N SER A 595 -37.84 5.78 -22.41
CA SER A 595 -38.68 5.01 -23.35
C SER A 595 -37.78 4.27 -24.33
N TYR A 596 -38.13 3.06 -24.75
CA TYR A 596 -37.50 2.45 -25.93
C TYR A 596 -38.52 1.97 -26.94
N TYR A 597 -38.13 2.01 -28.21
CA TYR A 597 -38.91 1.52 -29.34
C TYR A 597 -38.34 0.18 -29.81
N ASP A 598 -39.19 -0.84 -29.86
CA ASP A 598 -38.82 -2.22 -30.26
C ASP A 598 -39.11 -2.54 -31.75
N GLY A 599 -39.51 -1.53 -32.52
CA GLY A 599 -39.96 -1.69 -33.92
C GLY A 599 -41.49 -1.78 -34.06
N GLU A 600 -42.22 -2.03 -32.96
CA GLU A 600 -43.69 -2.07 -32.95
C GLU A 600 -44.29 -1.03 -32.02
N ARG A 601 -43.73 -0.85 -30.82
CA ARG A 601 -44.29 0.01 -29.76
C ARG A 601 -43.22 0.63 -28.85
N PHE A 602 -43.66 1.62 -28.07
CA PHE A 602 -42.87 2.19 -26.98
C PHE A 602 -43.07 1.44 -25.67
N VAL A 603 -41.97 1.20 -24.95
CA VAL A 603 -41.96 0.65 -23.59
C VAL A 603 -41.27 1.65 -22.65
N ASN A 604 -41.95 1.98 -21.55
CA ASN A 604 -41.53 3.06 -20.65
C ASN A 604 -41.02 2.48 -19.31
N LEU A 605 -39.85 2.93 -18.89
CA LEU A 605 -39.20 2.59 -17.62
C LEU A 605 -39.06 3.85 -16.77
N THR A 606 -39.57 3.81 -15.55
CA THR A 606 -39.57 4.93 -14.59
C THR A 606 -39.01 4.49 -13.24
N THR A 607 -39.00 5.38 -12.26
CA THR A 607 -38.68 5.09 -10.85
C THR A 607 -39.49 3.93 -10.27
N ARG A 608 -40.70 3.70 -10.78
CA ARG A 608 -41.54 2.54 -10.41
C ARG A 608 -40.94 1.20 -10.86
N ASN A 609 -40.08 1.22 -11.87
CA ASN A 609 -39.37 0.06 -12.39
C ASN A 609 -37.99 -0.12 -11.74
N GLY A 610 -37.51 0.84 -10.95
CA GLY A 610 -36.22 0.82 -10.27
C GLY A 610 -35.20 1.83 -10.80
N LEU A 611 -35.55 2.65 -11.81
CA LEU A 611 -34.71 3.76 -12.26
C LEU A 611 -34.48 4.74 -11.09
N ALA A 612 -33.28 5.30 -10.94
CA ALA A 612 -32.97 6.20 -9.82
C ALA A 612 -33.82 7.47 -9.84
N TRP A 613 -34.05 8.05 -11.02
CA TRP A 613 -34.79 9.28 -11.18
C TRP A 613 -35.43 9.37 -12.57
N ASP A 614 -36.61 9.98 -12.66
CA ASP A 614 -37.36 10.06 -13.92
C ASP A 614 -36.86 11.16 -14.89
N SER A 615 -35.92 12.01 -14.44
CA SER A 615 -35.20 12.95 -15.30
C SER A 615 -33.85 12.36 -15.69
N VAL A 616 -33.75 11.92 -16.95
CA VAL A 616 -32.57 11.23 -17.50
C VAL A 616 -31.90 12.13 -18.52
N LEU A 617 -30.60 12.38 -18.33
CA LEU A 617 -29.82 13.34 -19.11
C LEU A 617 -28.98 12.66 -20.20
N SER A 618 -28.50 11.45 -19.94
CA SER A 618 -27.63 10.71 -20.88
C SER A 618 -27.88 9.20 -20.83
N ILE A 619 -27.52 8.53 -21.92
CA ILE A 619 -27.58 7.08 -22.07
C ILE A 619 -26.26 6.58 -22.65
N ALA A 620 -25.74 5.48 -22.13
CA ALA A 620 -24.67 4.70 -22.75
C ALA A 620 -24.95 3.19 -22.63
N GLU A 621 -24.38 2.40 -23.54
CA GLU A 621 -24.36 0.94 -23.45
C GLU A 621 -22.92 0.48 -23.23
N ASP A 622 -22.68 -0.38 -22.24
CA ASP A 622 -21.37 -0.95 -21.96
C ASP A 622 -21.06 -2.20 -22.81
N ARG A 623 -19.83 -2.70 -22.74
CA ARG A 623 -19.37 -3.89 -23.48
C ARG A 623 -20.13 -5.17 -23.16
N ASP A 624 -20.63 -5.27 -21.93
CA ASP A 624 -21.43 -6.40 -21.45
C ASP A 624 -22.91 -6.30 -21.86
N GLY A 625 -23.30 -5.19 -22.50
CA GLY A 625 -24.66 -4.92 -22.96
C GLY A 625 -25.59 -4.36 -21.88
N ASN A 626 -25.05 -3.84 -20.78
CA ASN A 626 -25.85 -3.12 -19.80
C ASN A 626 -26.04 -1.68 -20.25
N LEU A 627 -27.22 -1.13 -19.97
CA LEU A 627 -27.52 0.27 -20.23
C LEU A 627 -27.27 1.11 -18.99
N TRP A 628 -26.66 2.26 -19.18
CA TRP A 628 -26.34 3.22 -18.14
C TRP A 628 -27.10 4.52 -18.39
N PHE A 629 -27.81 4.99 -17.37
CA PHE A 629 -28.66 6.18 -17.45
C PHE A 629 -28.17 7.22 -16.45
N GLY A 630 -27.67 8.35 -16.96
CA GLY A 630 -27.24 9.49 -16.14
C GLY A 630 -28.47 10.30 -15.73
N THR A 631 -28.64 10.57 -14.44
CA THR A 631 -29.85 11.22 -13.93
C THR A 631 -29.58 12.60 -13.35
N PHE A 632 -30.64 13.42 -13.25
CA PHE A 632 -30.52 14.78 -12.71
C PHE A 632 -30.30 14.85 -11.19
N GLY A 633 -30.45 13.77 -10.42
CA GLY A 633 -30.48 13.90 -8.94
C GLY A 633 -30.08 12.70 -8.10
N ASP A 634 -30.22 11.47 -8.58
CA ASP A 634 -29.90 10.24 -7.84
C ASP A 634 -28.82 9.40 -8.55
N GLY A 635 -27.85 10.08 -9.16
CA GLY A 635 -26.64 9.47 -9.71
C GLY A 635 -26.88 8.77 -11.04
N VAL A 636 -26.27 7.59 -11.21
CA VAL A 636 -26.37 6.79 -12.44
C VAL A 636 -27.08 5.48 -12.18
N SER A 637 -27.98 5.09 -13.08
CA SER A 637 -28.67 3.79 -13.05
C SER A 637 -28.11 2.84 -14.09
N ARG A 638 -27.58 1.69 -13.67
CA ARG A 638 -27.25 0.56 -14.54
C ARG A 638 -28.44 -0.36 -14.69
N TYR A 639 -28.72 -0.80 -15.90
CA TYR A 639 -29.81 -1.72 -16.25
C TYR A 639 -29.28 -2.94 -17.01
N ASP A 640 -29.45 -4.13 -16.43
CA ASP A 640 -29.00 -5.41 -16.99
C ASP A 640 -30.02 -6.05 -17.96
N GLY A 641 -31.06 -5.30 -18.35
CA GLY A 641 -32.22 -5.81 -19.09
C GLY A 641 -33.36 -6.32 -18.21
N ARG A 642 -33.18 -6.40 -16.89
CA ARG A 642 -34.20 -6.85 -15.92
C ARG A 642 -34.27 -5.98 -14.68
N ASN A 643 -33.13 -5.65 -14.08
CA ASN A 643 -33.00 -4.96 -12.81
C ASN A 643 -32.18 -3.68 -12.95
N PHE A 644 -32.45 -2.73 -12.07
CA PHE A 644 -31.67 -1.52 -11.93
C PHE A 644 -30.75 -1.59 -10.70
N ILE A 645 -29.53 -1.08 -10.87
CA ILE A 645 -28.57 -0.81 -9.79
C ILE A 645 -28.18 0.66 -9.88
N THR A 646 -28.28 1.38 -8.76
CA THR A 646 -27.97 2.82 -8.70
C THR A 646 -26.64 3.06 -8.02
N LEU A 647 -25.79 3.90 -8.63
CA LEU A 647 -24.56 4.42 -8.03
C LEU A 647 -24.72 5.92 -7.76
N THR A 648 -24.31 6.37 -6.59
CA THR A 648 -24.49 7.73 -6.08
C THR A 648 -23.16 8.32 -5.56
N ALA A 649 -23.20 9.56 -5.09
CA ALA A 649 -22.07 10.21 -4.43
C ALA A 649 -21.63 9.52 -3.13
N ARG A 650 -22.47 8.66 -2.54
CA ARG A 650 -22.07 7.82 -1.41
C ARG A 650 -21.18 6.65 -1.82
N ASP A 651 -21.28 6.23 -3.08
CA ASP A 651 -20.55 5.10 -3.63
C ASP A 651 -19.21 5.55 -4.23
N GLY A 652 -19.11 6.82 -4.63
CA GLY A 652 -17.85 7.43 -5.09
C GLY A 652 -18.00 8.54 -6.13
N LEU A 653 -19.20 8.74 -6.69
CA LEU A 653 -19.46 9.80 -7.67
C LEU A 653 -19.19 11.20 -7.06
N PRO A 654 -18.65 12.15 -7.84
CA PRO A 654 -18.37 13.49 -7.36
C PRO A 654 -19.64 14.35 -7.22
N SER A 655 -20.72 14.01 -7.93
CA SER A 655 -22.04 14.62 -7.83
C SER A 655 -23.10 13.61 -8.31
N ASN A 656 -24.34 13.75 -7.81
CA ASN A 656 -25.46 12.90 -8.21
C ASN A 656 -26.13 13.37 -9.52
N VAL A 657 -25.71 14.50 -10.08
CA VAL A 657 -26.22 15.00 -11.37
C VAL A 657 -25.26 14.51 -12.45
N VAL A 658 -25.62 13.44 -13.14
CA VAL A 658 -24.75 12.79 -14.15
C VAL A 658 -25.22 13.19 -15.55
N THR A 659 -24.40 13.99 -16.22
CA THR A 659 -24.71 14.64 -17.50
C THR A 659 -24.19 13.87 -18.70
N ALA A 660 -23.08 13.16 -18.57
CA ALA A 660 -22.45 12.43 -19.67
C ALA A 660 -21.93 11.06 -19.20
N ILE A 661 -21.96 10.06 -20.10
CA ILE A 661 -21.45 8.71 -19.84
C ILE A 661 -20.68 8.22 -21.06
N LEU A 662 -19.50 7.66 -20.83
CA LEU A 662 -18.65 7.02 -21.85
C LEU A 662 -18.04 5.74 -21.28
N GLU A 663 -17.98 4.67 -22.06
CA GLU A 663 -17.07 3.56 -21.79
C GLU A 663 -15.86 3.69 -22.72
N ASP A 664 -14.64 3.64 -22.17
CA ASP A 664 -13.42 3.77 -22.96
C ASP A 664 -12.94 2.43 -23.58
N ASP A 665 -11.88 2.50 -24.38
CA ASP A 665 -11.24 1.38 -25.04
C ASP A 665 -10.74 0.28 -24.07
N LYS A 666 -10.52 0.61 -22.79
CA LYS A 666 -10.13 -0.34 -21.74
C LYS A 666 -11.33 -0.95 -21.00
N GLY A 667 -12.55 -0.44 -21.23
CA GLY A 667 -13.75 -0.86 -20.52
C GLY A 667 -13.98 -0.11 -19.21
N HIS A 668 -13.31 1.03 -19.00
CA HIS A 668 -13.58 1.89 -17.86
C HIS A 668 -14.72 2.84 -18.20
N LEU A 669 -15.65 3.00 -17.27
CA LEU A 669 -16.76 3.92 -17.37
C LEU A 669 -16.34 5.31 -16.89
N TRP A 670 -16.74 6.33 -17.63
CA TRP A 670 -16.55 7.73 -17.34
C TRP A 670 -17.90 8.37 -17.12
N PHE A 671 -18.05 9.07 -15.99
CA PHE A 671 -19.27 9.80 -15.62
C PHE A 671 -18.96 11.30 -15.51
N GLY A 672 -19.46 12.08 -16.45
CA GLY A 672 -19.47 13.53 -16.37
C GLY A 672 -20.56 14.00 -15.43
N THR A 673 -20.26 14.96 -14.57
CA THR A 673 -21.23 15.48 -13.61
C THR A 673 -21.38 16.99 -13.70
N TYR A 674 -22.54 17.47 -13.25
CA TYR A 674 -22.78 18.90 -13.10
C TYR A 674 -22.20 19.40 -11.77
N GLY A 675 -21.10 20.15 -11.86
CA GLY A 675 -20.45 20.84 -10.74
C GLY A 675 -19.45 20.01 -9.93
N GLY A 676 -19.35 18.70 -10.17
CA GLY A 676 -18.39 17.80 -9.51
C GLY A 676 -17.18 17.43 -10.36
N GLY A 677 -17.17 17.78 -11.66
CA GLY A 677 -16.18 17.35 -12.63
C GLY A 677 -16.51 15.98 -13.22
N VAL A 678 -15.50 15.16 -13.49
CA VAL A 678 -15.64 13.84 -14.10
C VAL A 678 -15.14 12.74 -13.16
N CYS A 679 -15.73 11.57 -13.26
CA CYS A 679 -15.36 10.37 -12.52
C CYS A 679 -15.06 9.22 -13.47
N ARG A 680 -14.07 8.40 -13.15
CA ARG A 680 -13.77 7.14 -13.82
C ARG A 680 -14.02 5.96 -12.89
N TYR A 681 -14.52 4.86 -13.43
CA TYR A 681 -14.95 3.69 -12.68
C TYR A 681 -14.70 2.39 -13.48
N ASP A 682 -14.10 1.39 -12.85
CA ASP A 682 -13.80 0.08 -13.48
C ASP A 682 -14.71 -1.06 -12.97
N GLY A 683 -15.78 -0.72 -12.23
CA GLY A 683 -16.62 -1.71 -11.55
C GLY A 683 -16.30 -1.88 -10.06
N LEU A 684 -15.16 -1.36 -9.59
CA LEU A 684 -14.75 -1.45 -8.18
C LEU A 684 -14.27 -0.12 -7.61
N VAL A 685 -13.37 0.58 -8.31
CA VAL A 685 -12.69 1.80 -7.84
C VAL A 685 -13.21 3.02 -8.57
N PHE A 686 -13.52 4.08 -7.82
CA PHE A 686 -13.82 5.40 -8.38
C PHE A 686 -12.60 6.32 -8.30
N GLN A 687 -12.30 7.03 -9.39
CA GLN A 687 -11.30 8.09 -9.44
C GLN A 687 -11.90 9.39 -10.00
N ASN A 688 -11.78 10.49 -9.23
CA ASN A 688 -12.46 11.75 -9.51
C ASN A 688 -11.49 12.82 -10.02
N PHE A 689 -11.97 13.68 -10.93
CA PHE A 689 -11.22 14.77 -11.53
C PHE A 689 -12.04 16.04 -11.53
N SER A 690 -11.44 17.14 -11.07
CA SER A 690 -12.05 18.47 -11.11
C SER A 690 -11.04 19.53 -11.56
N ARG A 691 -11.39 20.81 -11.48
CA ARG A 691 -10.51 21.94 -11.81
C ARG A 691 -9.18 21.92 -11.07
N LYS A 692 -9.16 21.42 -9.83
CA LYS A 692 -7.93 21.29 -9.03
C LYS A 692 -6.92 20.32 -9.67
N ASP A 693 -7.39 19.49 -10.58
CA ASP A 693 -6.67 18.41 -11.21
C ASP A 693 -6.36 18.66 -12.70
N GLY A 694 -6.68 19.86 -13.21
CA GLY A 694 -6.38 20.27 -14.58
C GLY A 694 -7.58 20.26 -15.54
N LEU A 695 -8.78 19.90 -15.08
CA LEU A 695 -10.00 20.10 -15.88
C LEU A 695 -10.29 21.60 -16.03
N VAL A 696 -10.76 22.06 -17.20
CA VAL A 696 -11.03 23.48 -17.42
C VAL A 696 -12.22 23.99 -16.60
N HIS A 697 -13.25 23.16 -16.38
CA HIS A 697 -14.44 23.49 -15.60
C HIS A 697 -15.13 22.25 -15.02
N ASP A 698 -15.83 22.38 -13.88
CA ASP A 698 -16.42 21.24 -13.15
C ASP A 698 -17.84 20.85 -13.63
N ALA A 699 -18.47 21.67 -14.48
CA ALA A 699 -19.76 21.36 -15.09
C ALA A 699 -19.53 20.71 -16.45
N VAL A 700 -19.54 19.38 -16.48
CA VAL A 700 -19.31 18.56 -17.68
C VAL A 700 -20.61 18.44 -18.47
N GLN A 701 -20.52 18.53 -19.80
CA GLN A 701 -21.65 18.42 -20.73
C GLN A 701 -21.58 17.16 -21.60
N ASP A 702 -20.39 16.80 -22.09
CA ASP A 702 -20.18 15.60 -22.91
C ASP A 702 -18.76 15.03 -22.71
N ILE A 703 -18.59 13.74 -22.98
CA ILE A 703 -17.30 13.04 -22.91
C ILE A 703 -17.17 12.09 -24.08
N ARG A 704 -16.06 12.17 -24.84
CA ARG A 704 -15.79 11.28 -25.98
C ARG A 704 -14.34 10.80 -25.98
N GLN A 705 -14.12 9.56 -26.40
CA GLN A 705 -12.78 9.07 -26.72
C GLN A 705 -12.53 9.21 -28.22
N ASP A 706 -11.39 9.76 -28.61
CA ASP A 706 -10.98 9.80 -30.01
C ASP A 706 -10.28 8.51 -30.46
N THR A 707 -10.08 8.33 -31.77
CA THR A 707 -9.41 7.17 -32.36
C THR A 707 -7.97 6.95 -31.88
N ARG A 708 -7.32 7.99 -31.32
CA ARG A 708 -5.96 7.91 -30.74
C ARG A 708 -5.98 7.55 -29.26
N GLY A 709 -7.16 7.38 -28.67
CA GLY A 709 -7.36 7.03 -27.27
C GLY A 709 -7.34 8.22 -26.31
N ASN A 710 -7.32 9.47 -26.80
CA ASN A 710 -7.47 10.65 -25.92
C ASN A 710 -8.93 10.80 -25.51
N ILE A 711 -9.17 11.25 -24.29
CA ILE A 711 -10.51 11.55 -23.78
C ILE A 711 -10.75 13.05 -23.88
N TRP A 712 -11.78 13.46 -24.59
CA TRP A 712 -12.22 14.85 -24.72
C TRP A 712 -13.40 15.08 -23.79
N ILE A 713 -13.31 16.13 -22.98
CA ILE A 713 -14.30 16.48 -21.96
C ILE A 713 -14.80 17.89 -22.28
N ALA A 714 -16.07 18.00 -22.69
CA ALA A 714 -16.75 19.27 -22.92
C ALA A 714 -17.35 19.79 -21.62
N THR A 715 -17.22 21.08 -21.38
CA THR A 715 -17.67 21.73 -20.16
C THR A 715 -18.24 23.11 -20.45
N GLU A 716 -18.90 23.73 -19.47
CA GLU A 716 -19.37 25.12 -19.59
C GLU A 716 -18.26 26.18 -19.66
N GLY A 717 -17.00 25.79 -19.41
CA GLY A 717 -15.85 26.71 -19.40
C GLY A 717 -14.78 26.43 -20.46
N GLY A 718 -15.01 25.46 -21.33
CA GLY A 718 -14.13 25.07 -22.43
C GLY A 718 -14.10 23.56 -22.63
N VAL A 719 -13.06 23.08 -23.32
CA VAL A 719 -12.81 21.66 -23.54
C VAL A 719 -11.48 21.24 -22.94
N THR A 720 -11.42 20.09 -22.29
CA THR A 720 -10.17 19.46 -21.86
C THR A 720 -9.92 18.19 -22.65
N ARG A 721 -8.75 18.08 -23.28
CA ARG A 721 -8.22 16.83 -23.83
C ARG A 721 -7.35 16.15 -22.78
N TYR A 722 -7.73 14.96 -22.37
CA TYR A 722 -7.09 14.12 -21.38
C TYR A 722 -6.39 12.92 -22.02
N ARG A 723 -5.16 12.62 -21.58
CA ARG A 723 -4.35 11.50 -22.07
C ARG A 723 -4.06 10.51 -20.93
N PRO A 724 -4.74 9.35 -20.90
CA PRO A 724 -4.56 8.37 -19.83
C PRO A 724 -3.15 7.79 -19.78
N TRP A 725 -2.55 7.74 -18.59
CA TRP A 725 -1.31 7.01 -18.35
C TRP A 725 -1.53 5.49 -18.44
N ARG A 726 -0.47 4.77 -18.79
CA ARG A 726 -0.48 3.30 -18.91
C ARG A 726 0.52 2.62 -17.97
N THR A 727 1.04 3.34 -16.98
CA THR A 727 2.09 2.86 -16.09
C THR A 727 1.50 2.52 -14.74
N SER A 728 1.65 1.26 -14.33
CA SER A 728 1.15 0.79 -13.05
C SER A 728 1.93 1.43 -11.90
N PRO A 729 1.26 1.81 -10.80
CA PRO A 729 1.91 2.18 -9.56
C PRO A 729 2.61 0.95 -8.93
N SER A 730 3.41 1.18 -7.90
CA SER A 730 3.90 0.12 -7.02
C SER A 730 3.29 0.26 -5.62
N VAL A 731 3.27 -0.83 -4.85
CA VAL A 731 2.78 -0.82 -3.47
C VAL A 731 3.74 -1.59 -2.58
N ARG A 732 3.98 -1.07 -1.38
CA ARG A 732 4.81 -1.73 -0.37
C ARG A 732 4.18 -1.63 1.01
N PHE A 733 4.46 -2.60 1.85
CA PHE A 733 4.12 -2.53 3.27
C PHE A 733 5.09 -1.63 4.01
N THR A 734 4.56 -0.79 4.87
CA THR A 734 5.35 0.06 5.76
C THR A 734 5.51 -0.64 7.11
N TYR A 735 4.39 -1.01 7.74
CA TYR A 735 4.36 -1.71 9.03
C TYR A 735 3.10 -2.57 9.19
N LEU A 736 3.19 -3.62 9.99
CA LEU A 736 2.03 -4.20 10.67
C LEU A 736 2.08 -3.77 12.14
N ILE A 737 0.97 -3.24 12.65
CA ILE A 737 0.86 -2.75 14.03
C ILE A 737 -0.09 -3.65 14.81
N ALA A 738 0.43 -4.27 15.86
CA ALA A 738 -0.30 -5.11 16.79
C ALA A 738 0.07 -4.73 18.24
N ASP A 739 0.76 -5.59 18.96
CA ASP A 739 1.41 -5.30 20.24
C ASP A 739 2.64 -4.38 20.06
N ARG A 740 3.31 -4.50 18.91
CA ARG A 740 4.40 -3.64 18.45
C ARG A 740 4.31 -3.42 16.93
N ARG A 741 5.29 -2.72 16.37
CA ARG A 741 5.44 -2.54 14.91
C ARG A 741 6.33 -3.65 14.34
N TYR A 742 5.79 -4.39 13.38
CA TYR A 742 6.47 -5.42 12.61
C TYR A 742 6.82 -4.91 11.21
N ARG A 743 7.96 -5.34 10.66
CA ARG A 743 8.36 -5.06 9.28
C ARG A 743 7.88 -6.19 8.36
N ALA A 744 7.73 -5.88 7.08
CA ALA A 744 7.13 -6.78 6.09
C ALA A 744 7.98 -8.02 5.72
N GLU A 745 9.26 -8.04 6.12
CA GLU A 745 10.21 -9.12 5.82
C GLU A 745 10.19 -10.25 6.87
N GLU A 746 9.41 -10.10 7.93
CA GLU A 746 9.32 -11.06 9.03
C GLU A 746 8.10 -11.98 8.86
N GLU A 747 8.23 -13.26 9.24
CA GLU A 747 7.06 -14.13 9.43
C GLU A 747 6.39 -13.73 10.75
N ILE A 748 5.15 -13.21 10.67
CA ILE A 748 4.49 -12.57 11.80
C ILE A 748 3.57 -13.57 12.49
N HIS A 749 3.90 -13.89 13.74
CA HIS A 749 3.07 -14.70 14.64
C HIS A 749 2.50 -13.79 15.73
N LEU A 750 1.17 -13.77 15.87
CA LEU A 750 0.49 -13.00 16.91
C LEU A 750 -0.36 -13.93 17.78
N PRO A 751 -0.42 -13.70 19.11
CA PRO A 751 -1.32 -14.44 19.97
C PRO A 751 -2.77 -14.01 19.72
N ILE A 752 -3.72 -14.95 19.88
CA ILE A 752 -5.17 -14.69 19.78
C ILE A 752 -5.68 -13.64 20.77
N SER A 753 -4.89 -13.30 21.80
CA SER A 753 -5.18 -12.20 22.73
C SER A 753 -5.08 -10.83 22.06
N GLN A 754 -4.46 -10.73 20.88
CA GLN A 754 -4.36 -9.51 20.11
C GLN A 754 -5.70 -9.15 19.46
N ARG A 755 -6.30 -8.05 19.92
CA ARG A 755 -7.65 -7.64 19.49
C ARG A 755 -7.70 -6.81 18.22
N ILE A 756 -6.65 -6.05 17.92
CA ILE A 756 -6.59 -5.15 16.76
C ILE A 756 -5.28 -5.42 16.05
N VAL A 757 -5.38 -5.64 14.74
CA VAL A 757 -4.24 -5.75 13.82
C VAL A 757 -4.43 -4.73 12.72
N THR A 758 -3.45 -3.85 12.57
CA THR A 758 -3.46 -2.77 11.60
C THR A 758 -2.38 -2.99 10.56
N PHE A 759 -2.76 -2.98 9.28
CA PHE A 759 -1.84 -3.02 8.14
C PHE A 759 -1.61 -1.60 7.64
N GLU A 760 -0.36 -1.16 7.62
CA GLU A 760 0.06 0.10 7.00
C GLU A 760 0.88 -0.19 5.74
N PHE A 761 0.47 0.43 4.63
CA PHE A 761 1.08 0.27 3.31
C PHE A 761 1.07 1.60 2.57
N GLN A 762 1.93 1.72 1.57
CA GLN A 762 2.04 2.93 0.78
C GLN A 762 2.25 2.59 -0.69
N GLY A 763 1.40 3.19 -1.52
CA GLY A 763 1.51 3.20 -2.96
C GLY A 763 2.50 4.27 -3.40
N ARG A 764 3.27 3.96 -4.44
CA ARG A 764 4.20 4.86 -5.09
C ARG A 764 3.82 4.99 -6.55
N SER A 765 3.59 6.22 -6.96
CA SER A 765 3.37 6.62 -8.34
C SER A 765 3.99 8.00 -8.52
N PHE A 766 4.64 8.22 -9.64
CA PHE A 766 5.11 9.55 -10.01
C PHE A 766 3.97 10.43 -10.55
N THR A 767 2.87 9.84 -11.06
CA THR A 767 1.72 10.56 -11.63
C THR A 767 0.63 10.87 -10.62
N THR A 768 0.46 10.02 -9.61
CA THR A 768 -0.63 10.11 -8.63
C THR A 768 -0.07 10.37 -7.25
N ALA A 769 -0.47 11.49 -6.66
CA ALA A 769 -0.06 11.85 -5.30
C ALA A 769 -0.56 10.82 -4.28
N PRO A 770 0.15 10.58 -3.16
CA PRO A 770 -0.23 9.55 -2.18
C PRO A 770 -1.64 9.70 -1.59
N ASP A 771 -2.16 10.92 -1.48
CA ASP A 771 -3.50 11.25 -0.99
C ASP A 771 -4.59 11.10 -2.07
N GLN A 772 -4.21 10.92 -3.33
CA GLN A 772 -5.09 10.64 -4.46
C GLN A 772 -5.03 9.16 -4.89
N MET A 773 -4.21 8.35 -4.22
CA MET A 773 -4.06 6.94 -4.49
C MET A 773 -5.21 6.14 -3.88
N ALA A 774 -5.81 5.23 -4.65
CA ALA A 774 -6.72 4.23 -4.13
C ALA A 774 -5.97 2.93 -3.86
N TYR A 775 -6.52 2.11 -2.96
CA TYR A 775 -5.98 0.80 -2.65
C TYR A 775 -7.10 -0.22 -2.63
N VAL A 776 -6.82 -1.37 -3.23
CA VAL A 776 -7.73 -2.51 -3.25
C VAL A 776 -7.09 -3.60 -2.43
N TYR A 777 -7.79 -4.07 -1.40
CA TYR A 777 -7.25 -5.02 -0.43
C TYR A 777 -8.21 -6.15 -0.10
N ARG A 778 -7.66 -7.26 0.38
CA ARG A 778 -8.41 -8.41 0.90
C ARG A 778 -7.57 -9.19 1.90
N LEU A 779 -8.15 -9.54 3.04
CA LEU A 779 -7.55 -10.51 3.96
C LEU A 779 -8.07 -11.91 3.66
N GLU A 780 -7.26 -12.69 2.96
CA GLU A 780 -7.56 -14.10 2.68
C GLU A 780 -7.70 -14.89 4.00
N GLY A 781 -8.80 -15.64 4.12
CA GLY A 781 -9.21 -16.30 5.37
C GLY A 781 -10.26 -15.52 6.17
N ARG A 782 -10.52 -14.24 5.83
CA ARG A 782 -11.54 -13.40 6.49
C ARG A 782 -12.53 -12.76 5.52
N ASP A 783 -12.03 -12.16 4.45
CA ASP A 783 -12.83 -11.40 3.48
C ASP A 783 -13.20 -12.28 2.27
N ALA A 784 -14.45 -12.19 1.82
CA ALA A 784 -14.90 -12.88 0.61
C ALA A 784 -14.43 -12.15 -0.66
N ASP A 785 -14.63 -10.83 -0.70
CA ASP A 785 -14.39 -9.97 -1.86
C ASP A 785 -13.31 -8.92 -1.59
N TRP A 786 -12.78 -8.34 -2.66
CA TRP A 786 -11.87 -7.20 -2.58
C TRP A 786 -12.60 -5.94 -2.12
N GLN A 787 -11.94 -5.15 -1.29
CA GLN A 787 -12.47 -3.90 -0.73
C GLN A 787 -11.59 -2.73 -1.16
N VAL A 788 -12.17 -1.53 -1.22
CA VAL A 788 -11.47 -0.30 -1.63
C VAL A 788 -11.27 0.62 -0.43
N ILE A 789 -10.10 1.27 -0.37
CA ILE A 789 -9.79 2.31 0.61
C ILE A 789 -8.89 3.39 -0.02
N TYR A 790 -9.09 4.64 0.37
CA TYR A 790 -8.33 5.80 -0.15
C TYR A 790 -7.23 6.26 0.83
N GLY A 791 -6.75 5.34 1.67
CA GLY A 791 -5.74 5.60 2.69
C GLY A 791 -4.89 4.35 2.93
N GLY A 792 -3.61 4.57 3.25
CA GLY A 792 -2.62 3.51 3.42
C GLY A 792 -2.73 2.71 4.72
N ARG A 793 -3.92 2.55 5.30
CA ARG A 793 -4.13 1.91 6.60
C ARG A 793 -5.45 1.14 6.68
N VAL A 794 -5.39 -0.14 7.01
CA VAL A 794 -6.55 -1.02 7.20
C VAL A 794 -6.48 -1.69 8.58
N GLU A 795 -7.61 -1.83 9.26
CA GLU A 795 -7.72 -2.41 10.60
C GLU A 795 -8.65 -3.61 10.63
N TYR A 796 -8.19 -4.73 11.19
CA TYR A 796 -9.01 -5.91 11.50
C TYR A 796 -9.11 -6.08 13.01
N GLN A 797 -10.30 -6.51 13.45
CA GLN A 797 -10.61 -6.74 14.86
C GLN A 797 -10.92 -8.20 15.14
N ASP A 798 -10.46 -8.67 16.29
CA ASP A 798 -10.76 -9.98 16.88
C ASP A 798 -10.63 -11.13 15.85
N LEU A 799 -9.45 -11.22 15.20
CA LEU A 799 -9.14 -12.29 14.24
C LEU A 799 -9.09 -13.65 14.93
N GLU A 800 -9.72 -14.66 14.31
CA GLU A 800 -9.76 -16.02 14.84
C GLU A 800 -8.41 -16.74 14.64
N GLN A 801 -8.20 -17.86 15.34
CA GLN A 801 -7.02 -18.69 15.14
C GLN A 801 -6.94 -19.19 13.70
N GLY A 802 -5.81 -18.96 13.04
CA GLY A 802 -5.64 -19.34 11.64
C GLY A 802 -4.46 -18.64 10.97
N SER A 803 -4.22 -19.01 9.72
CA SER A 803 -3.28 -18.32 8.84
C SER A 803 -4.08 -17.40 7.91
N TYR A 804 -3.61 -16.16 7.79
CA TYR A 804 -4.19 -15.14 6.94
C TYR A 804 -3.13 -14.56 6.03
N THR A 805 -3.54 -14.16 4.82
CA THR A 805 -2.67 -13.41 3.91
C THR A 805 -3.38 -12.14 3.50
N PHE A 806 -2.80 -11.00 3.88
CA PHE A 806 -3.31 -9.70 3.48
C PHE A 806 -2.73 -9.33 2.13
N HIS A 807 -3.59 -9.22 1.12
CA HIS A 807 -3.22 -8.78 -0.22
C HIS A 807 -3.64 -7.33 -0.41
N VAL A 808 -2.77 -6.53 -1.01
CA VAL A 808 -3.07 -5.13 -1.37
C VAL A 808 -2.49 -4.78 -2.74
N ARG A 809 -3.24 -3.99 -3.50
CA ARG A 809 -2.81 -3.34 -4.75
C ARG A 809 -3.02 -1.85 -4.62
N ALA A 810 -2.05 -1.05 -5.08
CA ALA A 810 -2.26 0.36 -5.32
C ALA A 810 -2.95 0.56 -6.67
N VAL A 811 -3.85 1.53 -6.75
CA VAL A 811 -4.59 1.90 -7.96
C VAL A 811 -4.43 3.39 -8.16
N ASP A 812 -3.77 3.74 -9.26
CA ASP A 812 -3.49 5.13 -9.59
C ASP A 812 -4.75 5.84 -10.10
N ARG A 813 -4.59 7.11 -10.46
CA ARG A 813 -5.66 7.95 -10.98
C ARG A 813 -6.26 7.46 -12.30
N ASP A 814 -5.50 6.71 -13.08
CA ASP A 814 -5.88 6.16 -14.38
C ASP A 814 -6.44 4.74 -14.31
N LEU A 815 -6.72 4.25 -13.09
CA LEU A 815 -7.15 2.88 -12.83
C LEU A 815 -6.13 1.84 -13.31
N ASN A 816 -4.84 2.19 -13.30
CA ASN A 816 -3.77 1.21 -13.44
C ASN A 816 -3.49 0.57 -12.07
N TYR A 817 -3.53 -0.76 -12.02
CA TYR A 817 -3.29 -1.54 -10.81
C TYR A 817 -1.81 -1.91 -10.69
N SER A 818 -1.28 -1.86 -9.47
CA SER A 818 0.02 -2.44 -9.15
C SER A 818 -0.03 -3.97 -9.15
N GLU A 819 1.15 -4.58 -9.22
CA GLU A 819 1.32 -5.95 -8.75
C GLU A 819 0.87 -6.06 -7.27
N PRO A 820 0.27 -7.19 -6.85
CA PRO A 820 -0.17 -7.37 -5.48
C PRO A 820 1.03 -7.49 -4.54
N ALA A 821 1.02 -6.72 -3.45
CA ALA A 821 1.85 -6.99 -2.29
C ALA A 821 1.08 -7.86 -1.31
N SER A 822 1.73 -8.90 -0.79
CA SER A 822 1.13 -9.84 0.16
C SER A 822 1.93 -9.88 1.46
N LEU A 823 1.24 -9.91 2.60
CA LEU A 823 1.84 -10.10 3.93
C LEU A 823 1.11 -11.23 4.65
N SER A 824 1.85 -12.25 5.09
CA SER A 824 1.31 -13.38 5.83
C SER A 824 1.34 -13.15 7.34
N LEU A 825 0.26 -13.55 8.00
CA LEU A 825 0.05 -13.43 9.43
C LEU A 825 -0.51 -14.75 9.97
N ILE A 826 0.04 -15.23 11.08
CA ILE A 826 -0.47 -16.42 11.78
C ILE A 826 -0.99 -15.99 13.16
N ILE A 827 -2.28 -16.23 13.42
CA ILE A 827 -2.89 -16.06 14.73
C ILE A 827 -2.82 -17.39 15.47
N GLU A 828 -2.05 -17.42 16.54
CA GLU A 828 -1.79 -18.62 17.35
C GLU A 828 -2.49 -18.57 18.70
N PRO A 829 -2.79 -19.73 19.31
CA PRO A 829 -3.21 -19.78 20.71
C PRO A 829 -2.14 -19.16 21.61
N ASP A 830 -2.55 -18.46 22.66
CA ASP A 830 -1.63 -17.76 23.55
C ASP A 830 -0.57 -18.73 24.13
N PRO A 831 0.75 -18.49 23.91
CA PRO A 831 1.81 -19.41 24.32
C PRO A 831 1.86 -19.62 25.83
N HIS A 832 1.42 -18.64 26.64
CA HIS A 832 1.29 -18.82 28.08
C HIS A 832 0.16 -19.79 28.43
N ILE A 833 -0.97 -19.72 27.72
CA ILE A 833 -2.07 -20.67 27.91
C ILE A 833 -1.64 -22.07 27.48
N GLN A 834 -0.90 -22.22 26.37
CA GLN A 834 -0.37 -23.52 25.95
C GLN A 834 0.66 -24.08 26.94
N ALA A 835 1.62 -23.28 27.42
CA ALA A 835 2.62 -23.73 28.39
C ALA A 835 1.99 -24.13 29.74
N LEU A 836 1.01 -23.36 30.23
CA LEU A 836 0.23 -23.70 31.43
C LEU A 836 -0.61 -24.96 31.22
N THR A 837 -1.29 -25.07 30.08
CA THR A 837 -2.09 -26.26 29.74
C THR A 837 -1.22 -27.51 29.59
N SER A 838 -0.02 -27.38 29.02
CA SER A 838 0.97 -28.46 28.89
C SER A 838 1.53 -28.90 30.23
N ALA A 839 1.87 -27.95 31.12
CA ALA A 839 2.37 -28.22 32.47
C ALA A 839 1.26 -28.81 33.39
N LEU A 840 0.02 -28.37 33.24
CA LEU A 840 -1.15 -28.89 33.96
C LEU A 840 -1.57 -30.29 33.45
N ASN A 841 -1.47 -30.54 32.14
CA ASN A 841 -1.76 -31.85 31.55
C ASN A 841 -0.68 -32.90 31.85
N ALA A 842 0.56 -32.48 32.10
CA ALA A 842 1.65 -33.38 32.47
C ALA A 842 1.50 -33.98 33.89
N SER A 843 0.59 -33.46 34.73
CA SER A 843 0.44 -33.88 36.13
C SER A 843 -0.95 -34.39 36.54
N SER A 844 -1.94 -34.41 35.64
CA SER A 844 -3.26 -35.00 35.89
C SER A 844 -3.58 -36.14 34.94
N SER A 845 -4.09 -37.26 35.47
CA SER A 845 -4.48 -38.43 34.65
C SER A 845 -5.75 -38.17 33.83
N THR A 846 -6.51 -37.13 34.18
CA THR A 846 -7.79 -36.77 33.56
C THR A 846 -7.84 -35.34 32.99
N GLY A 847 -6.76 -34.55 32.97
CA GLY A 847 -6.66 -33.27 32.24
C GLY A 847 -7.66 -32.15 32.58
N GLU A 848 -8.59 -32.35 33.54
CA GLU A 848 -9.66 -31.39 33.86
C GLU A 848 -9.61 -30.83 35.29
N PHE A 849 -8.88 -31.49 36.21
CA PHE A 849 -8.75 -31.04 37.58
C PHE A 849 -7.39 -30.37 37.83
N ILE A 850 -7.43 -29.24 38.55
CA ILE A 850 -6.24 -28.53 39.02
C ILE A 850 -6.06 -28.85 40.51
N GLY A 851 -5.07 -29.67 40.82
CA GLY A 851 -4.74 -30.10 42.18
C GLY A 851 -3.88 -31.37 42.19
N GLN A 852 -3.18 -31.61 43.29
CA GLN A 852 -2.26 -32.75 43.46
C GLN A 852 -2.58 -33.60 44.70
N SER A 853 -3.58 -33.23 45.50
CA SER A 853 -3.93 -33.89 46.76
C SER A 853 -4.31 -35.36 46.56
N ASN A 854 -3.99 -36.19 47.54
CA ASN A 854 -4.34 -37.62 47.52
C ASN A 854 -5.86 -37.83 47.44
N ALA A 855 -6.65 -36.95 48.06
CA ALA A 855 -8.11 -37.01 48.01
C ALA A 855 -8.64 -36.78 46.58
N LEU A 856 -8.07 -35.83 45.85
CA LEU A 856 -8.46 -35.56 44.45
C LEU A 856 -8.00 -36.69 43.51
N ARG A 857 -6.80 -37.23 43.70
CA ARG A 857 -6.30 -38.39 42.93
C ARG A 857 -7.20 -39.63 43.07
N GLN A 858 -7.71 -39.89 44.27
CA GLN A 858 -8.66 -41.00 44.49
C GLN A 858 -9.98 -40.79 43.75
N VAL A 859 -10.45 -39.54 43.64
CA VAL A 859 -11.62 -39.21 42.81
C VAL A 859 -11.28 -39.43 41.35
N GLU A 860 -10.18 -38.88 40.83
CA GLU A 860 -9.76 -39.07 39.44
C GLU A 860 -9.66 -40.54 39.05
N GLN A 861 -9.06 -41.36 39.92
CA GLN A 861 -8.94 -42.82 39.69
C GLN A 861 -10.32 -43.48 39.58
N ARG A 862 -11.25 -43.16 40.50
CA ARG A 862 -12.62 -43.71 40.45
C ARG A 862 -13.39 -43.23 39.21
N LEU A 863 -13.17 -41.98 38.78
CA LEU A 863 -13.76 -41.46 37.55
C LEU A 863 -13.22 -42.21 36.33
N ALA A 864 -11.90 -42.45 36.27
CA ALA A 864 -11.26 -43.21 35.20
C ALA A 864 -11.70 -44.69 35.17
N GLU A 865 -11.95 -45.31 36.31
CA GLU A 865 -12.45 -46.69 36.40
C GLU A 865 -13.89 -46.83 35.89
N VAL A 866 -14.77 -45.85 36.17
CA VAL A 866 -16.17 -45.91 35.75
C VAL A 866 -16.42 -45.33 34.35
N ALA A 867 -15.55 -44.44 33.86
CA ALA A 867 -15.73 -43.76 32.58
C ALA A 867 -15.88 -44.70 31.38
N PRO A 868 -15.18 -45.84 31.26
CA PRO A 868 -15.37 -46.77 30.15
C PRO A 868 -16.69 -47.56 30.18
N THR A 869 -17.45 -47.50 31.28
CA THR A 869 -18.69 -48.30 31.48
C THR A 869 -19.96 -47.52 31.10
N HIS A 870 -21.07 -48.24 30.91
CA HIS A 870 -22.41 -47.65 30.71
C HIS A 870 -23.15 -47.31 32.02
N LEU A 871 -22.50 -47.47 33.18
CA LEU A 871 -23.15 -47.23 34.47
C LEU A 871 -23.44 -45.74 34.67
N THR A 872 -24.60 -45.48 35.29
CA THR A 872 -24.96 -44.15 35.80
C THR A 872 -24.05 -43.78 36.97
N VAL A 873 -23.50 -42.58 36.91
CA VAL A 873 -22.60 -42.05 37.95
C VAL A 873 -23.31 -40.95 38.71
N LEU A 874 -23.36 -41.08 40.04
CA LEU A 874 -23.91 -40.06 40.93
C LEU A 874 -22.79 -39.30 41.63
N ILE A 875 -22.62 -38.04 41.29
CA ILE A 875 -21.58 -37.17 41.83
C ILE A 875 -22.14 -36.41 43.03
N LEU A 876 -21.62 -36.72 44.21
CA LEU A 876 -22.01 -36.10 45.47
C LEU A 876 -20.97 -35.06 45.88
N GLY A 877 -21.40 -33.86 46.25
CA GLY A 877 -20.47 -32.87 46.79
C GLY A 877 -21.11 -31.52 47.03
N GLU A 878 -20.51 -30.74 47.92
CA GLU A 878 -20.96 -29.39 48.25
C GLU A 878 -20.95 -28.46 47.02
N THR A 879 -21.64 -27.33 47.13
CA THR A 879 -21.61 -26.31 46.09
C THR A 879 -20.17 -25.81 45.90
N GLY A 880 -19.72 -25.70 44.64
CA GLY A 880 -18.37 -25.20 44.34
C GLY A 880 -17.22 -26.21 44.46
N THR A 881 -17.47 -27.52 44.56
CA THR A 881 -16.40 -28.55 44.64
C THR A 881 -15.88 -29.06 43.29
N GLY A 882 -16.54 -28.72 42.18
CA GLY A 882 -16.13 -29.12 40.82
C GLY A 882 -16.96 -30.24 40.18
N LYS A 883 -18.23 -30.42 40.58
CA LYS A 883 -19.13 -31.47 40.03
C LYS A 883 -19.26 -31.46 38.50
N GLY A 884 -19.31 -30.27 37.88
CA GLY A 884 -19.35 -30.14 36.42
C GLY A 884 -18.06 -30.60 35.72
N LEU A 885 -16.89 -30.37 36.34
CA LEU A 885 -15.61 -30.87 35.83
C LEU A 885 -15.54 -32.40 35.94
N ALA A 886 -16.02 -32.97 37.05
CA ALA A 886 -16.11 -34.43 37.17
C ALA A 886 -16.99 -35.06 36.07
N ALA A 887 -18.12 -34.45 35.74
CA ALA A 887 -19.02 -34.95 34.70
C ALA A 887 -18.42 -34.87 33.29
N ARG A 888 -17.72 -33.78 32.98
CA ARG A 888 -16.98 -33.61 31.73
C ARG A 888 -15.81 -34.59 31.60
N ALA A 889 -15.06 -34.80 32.67
CA ALA A 889 -14.01 -35.82 32.73
C ALA A 889 -14.56 -37.23 32.45
N ILE A 890 -15.69 -37.61 33.04
CA ILE A 890 -16.36 -38.90 32.76
C ILE A 890 -16.74 -39.00 31.29
N HIS A 891 -17.37 -37.96 30.73
CA HIS A 891 -17.82 -37.95 29.35
C HIS A 891 -16.66 -38.18 28.38
N ARG A 892 -15.59 -37.38 28.52
CA ARG A 892 -14.41 -37.42 27.65
C ARG A 892 -13.68 -38.76 27.71
N LEU A 893 -13.62 -39.38 28.88
CA LEU A 893 -12.96 -40.69 29.08
C LEU A 893 -13.88 -41.88 28.76
N SER A 894 -15.11 -41.64 28.31
CA SER A 894 -16.07 -42.70 28.02
C SER A 894 -16.15 -43.06 26.54
N GLN A 895 -16.75 -44.22 26.26
CA GLN A 895 -17.12 -44.62 24.90
C GLN A 895 -18.15 -43.67 24.23
N PHE A 896 -18.77 -42.78 25.01
CA PHE A 896 -19.68 -41.74 24.54
C PHE A 896 -18.99 -40.38 24.38
N GLY A 897 -17.66 -40.30 24.51
CA GLY A 897 -16.90 -39.04 24.47
C GLY A 897 -16.88 -38.34 23.12
N ASP A 898 -17.11 -39.08 22.02
CA ASP A 898 -17.27 -38.51 20.67
C ASP A 898 -18.70 -37.97 20.44
N GLY A 899 -19.65 -38.30 21.31
CA GLY A 899 -21.02 -37.83 21.27
C GLY A 899 -21.21 -36.49 22.00
N PRO A 900 -22.39 -35.86 21.90
CA PRO A 900 -22.65 -34.58 22.57
C PRO A 900 -22.76 -34.72 24.10
N LEU A 901 -22.11 -33.81 24.84
CA LEU A 901 -22.36 -33.61 26.27
C LEU A 901 -23.44 -32.55 26.47
N ILE A 902 -24.64 -32.97 26.88
CA ILE A 902 -25.75 -32.06 27.15
C ILE A 902 -25.90 -31.88 28.66
N GLN A 903 -25.61 -30.67 29.15
CA GLN A 903 -25.78 -30.32 30.55
C GLN A 903 -27.14 -29.67 30.82
N VAL A 904 -27.81 -30.13 31.88
CA VAL A 904 -29.08 -29.57 32.36
C VAL A 904 -28.97 -29.34 33.86
N ASN A 905 -29.11 -28.09 34.30
CA ASN A 905 -29.26 -27.77 35.71
C ASN A 905 -30.76 -27.80 36.05
N CYS A 906 -31.16 -28.72 36.93
CA CYS A 906 -32.55 -28.94 37.29
C CYS A 906 -33.12 -27.85 38.20
N GLY A 907 -32.28 -27.17 38.99
CA GLY A 907 -32.68 -26.07 39.88
C GLY A 907 -32.82 -24.72 39.17
N ALA A 908 -32.14 -24.52 38.04
CA ALA A 908 -32.17 -23.27 37.27
C ALA A 908 -33.39 -23.13 36.35
N ILE A 909 -34.11 -24.22 36.09
CA ILE A 909 -35.29 -24.24 35.22
C ILE A 909 -36.55 -24.11 36.08
N PRO A 910 -37.49 -23.20 35.76
CA PRO A 910 -38.76 -23.10 36.48
C PRO A 910 -39.51 -24.44 36.49
N GLU A 911 -40.08 -24.82 37.63
CA GLU A 911 -40.67 -26.15 37.90
C GLU A 911 -41.58 -26.66 36.77
N GLY A 912 -42.46 -25.80 36.25
CA GLY A 912 -43.41 -26.14 35.19
C GLY A 912 -42.83 -26.29 33.77
N LEU A 913 -41.54 -25.97 33.56
CA LEU A 913 -40.86 -26.05 32.26
C LEU A 913 -39.77 -27.12 32.21
N VAL A 914 -39.40 -27.71 33.34
CA VAL A 914 -38.36 -28.76 33.45
C VAL A 914 -38.64 -29.93 32.51
N GLU A 915 -39.88 -30.41 32.49
CA GLU A 915 -40.28 -31.51 31.62
C GLU A 915 -40.13 -31.15 30.13
N SER A 916 -40.53 -29.92 29.76
CA SER A 916 -40.53 -29.46 28.37
C SER A 916 -39.11 -29.28 27.85
N GLU A 917 -38.20 -28.78 28.69
CA GLU A 917 -36.79 -28.66 28.31
C GLU A 917 -36.13 -30.04 28.20
N LEU A 918 -36.37 -30.95 29.14
CA LEU A 918 -35.72 -32.27 29.14
C LEU A 918 -36.22 -33.18 28.03
N PHE A 919 -37.53 -33.32 27.86
CA PHE A 919 -38.14 -34.31 26.97
C PHE A 919 -38.71 -33.70 25.68
N GLY A 920 -38.78 -32.36 25.58
CA GLY A 920 -39.34 -31.67 24.41
C GLY A 920 -40.86 -31.67 24.41
N HIS A 921 -41.46 -30.93 23.47
CA HIS A 921 -42.91 -30.86 23.32
C HIS A 921 -43.35 -30.80 21.85
N GLU A 922 -44.55 -31.33 21.60
CA GLU A 922 -45.23 -31.18 20.32
C GLU A 922 -45.96 -29.83 20.22
N ARG A 923 -46.20 -29.37 18.99
CA ARG A 923 -46.92 -28.11 18.74
C ARG A 923 -48.32 -28.20 19.37
N GLY A 924 -48.65 -27.24 20.24
CA GLY A 924 -49.94 -27.19 20.93
C GLY A 924 -50.03 -28.00 22.24
N ALA A 925 -48.92 -28.52 22.77
CA ALA A 925 -48.92 -29.29 24.02
C ALA A 925 -49.37 -28.50 25.28
N PHE A 926 -49.16 -27.18 25.31
CA PHE A 926 -49.63 -26.26 26.35
C PHE A 926 -49.74 -24.82 25.82
N THR A 927 -50.34 -23.91 26.60
CA THR A 927 -50.46 -22.48 26.24
C THR A 927 -49.07 -21.83 26.14
N GLY A 928 -48.61 -21.59 24.91
CA GLY A 928 -47.25 -21.07 24.61
C GLY A 928 -46.40 -21.96 23.70
N ALA A 929 -46.82 -23.20 23.43
CA ALA A 929 -46.13 -24.15 22.53
C ALA A 929 -46.44 -23.88 21.04
N VAL A 930 -45.96 -22.74 20.50
CA VAL A 930 -46.26 -22.27 19.13
C VAL A 930 -45.64 -23.15 18.05
N SER A 931 -44.51 -23.80 18.34
CA SER A 931 -43.78 -24.71 17.46
C SER A 931 -43.28 -25.94 18.24
N ARG A 932 -42.93 -27.02 17.53
CA ARG A 932 -42.33 -28.23 18.14
C ARG A 932 -40.92 -27.93 18.64
N LYS A 933 -40.56 -28.44 19.82
CA LYS A 933 -39.23 -28.29 20.42
C LYS A 933 -38.64 -29.65 20.80
N LEU A 934 -37.41 -29.91 20.36
CA LEU A 934 -36.65 -31.12 20.73
C LEU A 934 -36.16 -31.01 22.18
N GLY A 935 -36.26 -32.13 22.92
CA GLY A 935 -35.81 -32.21 24.31
C GLY A 935 -34.30 -32.40 24.43
N LYS A 936 -33.73 -32.01 25.57
CA LYS A 936 -32.31 -32.22 25.89
C LYS A 936 -31.89 -33.70 25.84
N VAL A 937 -32.79 -34.63 26.17
CA VAL A 937 -32.54 -36.08 26.03
C VAL A 937 -32.32 -36.47 24.56
N GLU A 938 -33.13 -35.92 23.65
CA GLU A 938 -33.04 -36.19 22.21
C GLU A 938 -31.74 -35.62 21.63
N LEU A 939 -31.34 -34.44 22.08
CA LEU A 939 -30.07 -33.80 21.70
C LEU A 939 -28.85 -34.54 22.25
N ALA A 940 -29.01 -35.31 23.33
CA ALA A 940 -27.93 -36.07 23.97
C ALA A 940 -27.75 -37.48 23.37
N LYS A 941 -28.49 -37.84 22.31
CA LYS A 941 -28.45 -39.17 21.70
C LYS A 941 -27.03 -39.56 21.30
N ASN A 942 -26.63 -40.78 21.65
CA ASN A 942 -25.27 -41.33 21.49
C ASN A 942 -24.18 -40.54 22.24
N GLY A 943 -24.56 -39.68 23.19
CA GLY A 943 -23.67 -38.88 24.02
C GLY A 943 -23.96 -39.04 25.51
N THR A 944 -23.70 -37.99 26.28
CA THR A 944 -23.89 -37.98 27.74
C THR A 944 -24.84 -36.86 28.16
N LEU A 945 -25.87 -37.21 28.94
CA LEU A 945 -26.76 -36.27 29.60
C LEU A 945 -26.28 -36.06 31.04
N PHE A 946 -25.80 -34.84 31.32
CA PHE A 946 -25.38 -34.44 32.65
C PHE A 946 -26.50 -33.66 33.35
N LEU A 947 -27.05 -34.26 34.41
CA LEU A 947 -28.12 -33.69 35.24
C LEU A 947 -27.51 -33.11 36.52
N ASP A 948 -27.27 -31.81 36.51
CA ASP A 948 -26.80 -31.09 37.69
C ASP A 948 -27.99 -30.71 38.59
N GLU A 949 -27.75 -30.71 39.90
CA GLU A 949 -28.75 -30.48 40.95
C GLU A 949 -29.98 -31.39 40.82
N ILE A 950 -29.78 -32.69 40.56
CA ILE A 950 -30.88 -33.66 40.35
C ILE A 950 -31.91 -33.72 41.49
N GLY A 951 -31.50 -33.35 42.71
CA GLY A 951 -32.39 -33.27 43.87
C GLY A 951 -33.46 -32.16 43.79
N ASP A 952 -33.34 -31.22 42.85
CA ASP A 952 -34.32 -30.17 42.60
C ASP A 952 -35.30 -30.52 41.47
N MET A 953 -35.23 -31.74 40.91
CA MET A 953 -36.13 -32.18 39.85
C MET A 953 -37.57 -32.42 40.38
N PRO A 954 -38.62 -31.91 39.71
CA PRO A 954 -40.02 -32.15 40.08
C PRO A 954 -40.40 -33.64 39.98
N LEU A 955 -41.38 -34.10 40.78
CA LEU A 955 -41.76 -35.52 40.86
C LEU A 955 -42.26 -36.07 39.52
N GLU A 956 -42.94 -35.26 38.72
CA GLU A 956 -43.47 -35.63 37.40
C GLU A 956 -42.34 -35.89 36.40
N ALA A 957 -41.31 -35.04 36.40
CA ALA A 957 -40.10 -35.21 35.58
C ALA A 957 -39.28 -36.44 36.03
N GLN A 958 -39.25 -36.74 37.33
CA GLN A 958 -38.59 -37.93 37.87
C GLN A 958 -39.19 -39.23 37.30
N VAL A 959 -40.51 -39.30 37.08
CA VAL A 959 -41.17 -40.48 36.48
C VAL A 959 -40.66 -40.74 35.05
N LYS A 960 -40.55 -39.69 34.24
CA LYS A 960 -40.08 -39.83 32.85
C LYS A 960 -38.59 -40.11 32.78
N LEU A 961 -37.79 -39.56 33.69
CA LEU A 961 -36.37 -39.87 33.79
C LEU A 961 -36.14 -41.33 34.20
N LEU A 962 -36.97 -41.87 35.11
CA LEU A 962 -36.91 -43.29 35.47
C LEU A 962 -37.15 -44.19 34.25
N ARG A 963 -38.18 -43.89 33.44
CA ARG A 963 -38.45 -44.63 32.19
C ARG A 963 -37.26 -44.57 31.22
N LEU A 964 -36.62 -43.41 31.08
CA LEU A 964 -35.40 -43.28 30.27
C LEU A 964 -34.26 -44.18 30.77
N LEU A 965 -34.06 -44.27 32.09
CA LEU A 965 -33.00 -45.09 32.70
C LEU A 965 -33.29 -46.60 32.71
N GLU A 966 -34.56 -47.01 32.68
CA GLU A 966 -34.98 -48.40 32.70
C GLU A 966 -35.19 -48.97 31.29
N GLU A 967 -35.98 -48.28 30.47
CA GLU A 967 -36.46 -48.75 29.17
C GLU A 967 -35.70 -48.14 27.98
N ARG A 968 -34.87 -47.11 28.21
CA ARG A 968 -34.17 -46.31 27.17
C ARG A 968 -35.13 -45.64 26.17
N THR A 969 -36.35 -45.37 26.62
CA THR A 969 -37.40 -44.70 25.85
C THR A 969 -37.97 -43.52 26.62
N PHE A 970 -38.49 -42.53 25.89
CA PHE A 970 -39.20 -41.39 26.47
C PHE A 970 -40.25 -40.85 25.48
N GLU A 971 -41.16 -40.02 25.97
CA GLU A 971 -42.23 -39.40 25.17
C GLU A 971 -42.11 -37.87 25.27
N ARG A 972 -42.37 -37.16 24.16
CA ARG A 972 -42.49 -35.69 24.18
C ARG A 972 -43.78 -35.27 24.89
N ILE A 973 -43.79 -34.10 25.50
CA ILE A 973 -45.01 -33.56 26.12
C ILE A 973 -46.05 -33.30 25.02
N GLY A 974 -47.25 -33.86 25.23
CA GLY A 974 -48.37 -33.75 24.27
C GLY A 974 -48.28 -34.71 23.08
N GLY A 975 -47.23 -35.53 22.98
CA GLY A 975 -47.08 -36.57 21.96
C GLY A 975 -47.34 -37.97 22.52
N ALA A 976 -47.91 -38.86 21.70
CA ALA A 976 -48.11 -40.27 22.05
C ALA A 976 -47.03 -41.19 21.44
N GLU A 977 -46.04 -40.62 20.76
CA GLU A 977 -44.95 -41.36 20.12
C GLU A 977 -43.84 -41.64 21.14
N SER A 978 -43.55 -42.93 21.36
CA SER A 978 -42.43 -43.38 22.20
C SER A 978 -41.13 -43.36 21.39
N LEU A 979 -40.16 -42.56 21.84
CA LEU A 979 -38.88 -42.35 21.18
C LEU A 979 -37.77 -43.07 21.96
N SER A 980 -36.86 -43.75 21.26
CA SER A 980 -35.69 -44.38 21.87
C SER A 980 -34.43 -43.52 21.68
N ALA A 981 -33.72 -43.29 22.78
CA ALA A 981 -32.43 -42.62 22.79
C ALA A 981 -31.45 -43.36 23.71
N GLU A 982 -30.35 -43.83 23.12
CA GLU A 982 -29.23 -44.38 23.89
C GLU A 982 -28.36 -43.23 24.37
N VAL A 983 -28.43 -42.94 25.67
CA VAL A 983 -27.74 -41.82 26.31
C VAL A 983 -27.17 -42.28 27.63
N ARG A 984 -25.92 -41.91 27.90
CA ARG A 984 -25.34 -42.10 29.23
C ARG A 984 -25.81 -40.99 30.16
N VAL A 985 -26.30 -41.34 31.35
CA VAL A 985 -26.71 -40.35 32.36
C VAL A 985 -25.63 -40.21 33.43
N VAL A 986 -25.24 -38.97 33.71
CA VAL A 986 -24.43 -38.59 34.87
C VAL A 986 -25.26 -37.61 35.70
N ALA A 987 -25.43 -37.87 36.99
CA ALA A 987 -26.24 -37.02 37.87
C ALA A 987 -25.37 -36.42 38.97
N ALA A 988 -25.64 -35.18 39.37
CA ALA A 988 -24.90 -34.50 40.43
C ALA A 988 -25.83 -33.79 41.42
N THR A 989 -25.47 -33.80 42.70
CA THR A 989 -26.23 -33.09 43.74
C THR A 989 -25.39 -32.74 44.96
N ASN A 990 -25.79 -31.67 45.65
CA ASN A 990 -25.31 -31.29 46.97
C ASN A 990 -26.29 -31.68 48.10
N ARG A 991 -27.47 -32.22 47.80
CA ARG A 991 -28.48 -32.62 48.78
C ARG A 991 -28.38 -34.11 49.12
N ASP A 992 -28.83 -34.46 50.30
CA ASP A 992 -28.95 -35.86 50.72
C ASP A 992 -30.22 -36.47 50.12
N LEU A 993 -30.07 -37.13 48.96
CA LEU A 993 -31.19 -37.77 48.27
C LEU A 993 -31.87 -38.86 49.12
N ARG A 994 -31.16 -39.52 50.04
CA ARG A 994 -31.74 -40.58 50.87
C ARG A 994 -32.72 -39.99 51.87
N LYS A 995 -32.36 -38.87 52.50
CA LYS A 995 -33.28 -38.11 53.36
C LYS A 995 -34.48 -37.57 52.59
N MET A 996 -34.30 -37.14 51.34
CA MET A 996 -35.39 -36.65 50.49
C MET A 996 -36.37 -37.76 50.07
N VAL A 997 -35.92 -39.00 49.97
CA VAL A 997 -36.79 -40.18 49.78
C VAL A 997 -37.66 -40.40 51.02
N ASP A 998 -37.07 -40.37 52.22
CA ASP A 998 -37.82 -40.50 53.48
C ASP A 998 -38.89 -39.39 53.63
N GLU A 999 -38.59 -38.19 53.14
CA GLU A 999 -39.51 -37.03 53.11
C GLU A 999 -40.52 -37.06 51.94
N ARG A 1000 -40.53 -38.10 51.09
CA ARG A 1000 -41.35 -38.24 49.86
C ARG A 1000 -41.18 -37.13 48.82
N ARG A 1001 -40.05 -36.42 48.84
CA ARG A 1001 -39.69 -35.36 47.88
C ARG A 1001 -38.86 -35.87 46.72
N PHE A 1002 -38.33 -37.08 46.82
CA PHE A 1002 -37.62 -37.78 45.75
C PHE A 1002 -38.11 -39.22 45.70
N ARG A 1003 -38.25 -39.79 44.51
CA ARG A 1003 -38.75 -41.16 44.40
C ARG A 1003 -37.67 -42.20 44.75
N GLU A 1004 -38.08 -43.21 45.51
CA GLU A 1004 -37.21 -44.29 45.97
C GLU A 1004 -36.66 -45.12 44.78
N ASP A 1005 -37.50 -45.41 43.79
CA ASP A 1005 -37.15 -46.17 42.58
C ASP A 1005 -36.04 -45.46 41.76
N LEU A 1006 -36.18 -44.16 41.51
CA LEU A 1006 -35.18 -43.35 40.81
C LEU A 1006 -33.87 -43.24 41.58
N TYR A 1007 -33.91 -43.12 42.91
CA TYR A 1007 -32.71 -43.08 43.74
C TYR A 1007 -31.84 -44.32 43.53
N PHE A 1008 -32.42 -45.53 43.61
CA PHE A 1008 -31.68 -46.77 43.43
C PHE A 1008 -31.11 -46.93 42.01
N ARG A 1009 -31.74 -46.31 41.00
CA ARG A 1009 -31.23 -46.32 39.62
C ARG A 1009 -30.09 -45.34 39.37
N LEU A 1010 -30.05 -44.23 40.12
CA LEU A 1010 -28.97 -43.23 40.04
C LEU A 1010 -27.76 -43.58 40.91
N GLN A 1011 -27.96 -44.30 42.02
CA GLN A 1011 -26.91 -44.66 42.98
C GLN A 1011 -25.85 -45.71 42.55
N PRO A 1012 -25.90 -46.48 41.43
CA PRO A 1012 -24.99 -47.60 41.21
C PRO A 1012 -23.49 -47.30 41.37
N PHE A 1013 -23.05 -46.07 41.09
CA PHE A 1013 -21.67 -45.65 41.32
C PHE A 1013 -21.60 -44.22 41.90
N PRO A 1014 -21.57 -44.05 43.24
CA PRO A 1014 -21.48 -42.74 43.86
C PRO A 1014 -20.03 -42.27 43.97
N VAL A 1015 -19.73 -41.09 43.43
CA VAL A 1015 -18.41 -40.43 43.56
C VAL A 1015 -18.56 -39.19 44.42
N ARG A 1016 -17.94 -39.21 45.61
CA ARG A 1016 -17.93 -38.05 46.51
C ARG A 1016 -16.75 -37.15 46.20
N LEU A 1017 -17.03 -35.91 45.82
CA LEU A 1017 -16.03 -34.85 45.71
C LEU A 1017 -15.80 -34.21 47.07
N PRO A 1018 -14.55 -34.22 47.58
CA PRO A 1018 -14.23 -33.59 48.85
C PRO A 1018 -14.35 -32.06 48.75
N PRO A 1019 -14.86 -31.38 49.79
CA PRO A 1019 -14.78 -29.93 49.89
C PRO A 1019 -13.33 -29.44 49.94
N LEU A 1020 -13.09 -28.19 49.56
CA LEU A 1020 -11.74 -27.61 49.44
C LEU A 1020 -10.95 -27.70 50.77
N ARG A 1021 -11.64 -27.55 51.91
CA ARG A 1021 -11.05 -27.69 53.25
C ARG A 1021 -10.51 -29.08 53.58
N GLU A 1022 -10.97 -30.13 52.89
CA GLU A 1022 -10.45 -31.50 53.00
C GLU A 1022 -9.29 -31.76 52.02
N ARG A 1023 -8.98 -30.81 51.12
CA ARG A 1023 -7.89 -30.88 50.13
C ARG A 1023 -7.05 -29.58 50.12
N ARG A 1024 -6.62 -29.12 51.30
CA ARG A 1024 -5.88 -27.86 51.47
C ARG A 1024 -4.57 -27.79 50.66
N GLU A 1025 -3.97 -28.94 50.36
CA GLU A 1025 -2.77 -29.07 49.50
C GLU A 1025 -2.99 -28.54 48.08
N ASP A 1026 -4.24 -28.47 47.60
CA ASP A 1026 -4.58 -27.99 46.25
C ASP A 1026 -4.74 -26.47 46.19
N ILE A 1027 -4.90 -25.80 47.33
CA ILE A 1027 -5.16 -24.35 47.42
C ILE A 1027 -4.06 -23.52 46.73
N PRO A 1028 -2.75 -23.80 46.90
CA PRO A 1028 -1.71 -23.01 46.24
C PRO A 1028 -1.79 -23.03 44.71
N LEU A 1029 -2.01 -24.22 44.14
CA LEU A 1029 -2.11 -24.39 42.70
C LEU A 1029 -3.34 -23.68 42.14
N LEU A 1030 -4.47 -23.79 42.83
CA LEU A 1030 -5.71 -23.10 42.45
C LEU A 1030 -5.58 -21.57 42.59
N ALA A 1031 -4.95 -21.09 43.65
CA ALA A 1031 -4.77 -19.66 43.90
C ALA A 1031 -3.87 -19.01 42.84
N LEU A 1032 -2.74 -19.64 42.52
CA LEU A 1032 -1.84 -19.18 41.45
C LEU A 1032 -2.56 -19.18 40.10
N TYR A 1033 -3.26 -20.26 39.77
CA TYR A 1033 -4.03 -20.37 38.53
C TYR A 1033 -5.07 -19.24 38.39
N PHE A 1034 -5.86 -18.96 39.43
CA PHE A 1034 -6.85 -17.88 39.37
C PHE A 1034 -6.21 -16.48 39.34
N MET A 1035 -5.08 -16.31 40.02
CA MET A 1035 -4.32 -15.06 40.01
C MET A 1035 -3.82 -14.74 38.61
N GLU A 1036 -3.10 -15.66 37.97
CA GLU A 1036 -2.55 -15.49 36.62
C GLU A 1036 -3.65 -15.22 35.60
N ARG A 1037 -4.74 -15.99 35.66
CA ARG A 1037 -5.88 -15.82 34.74
C ARG A 1037 -6.52 -14.44 34.86
N MET A 1038 -6.65 -13.91 36.08
CA MET A 1038 -7.23 -12.59 36.31
C MET A 1038 -6.23 -11.45 36.04
N ALA A 1039 -4.95 -11.64 36.34
CA ALA A 1039 -3.89 -10.67 36.05
C ALA A 1039 -3.74 -10.44 34.55
N ALA A 1040 -3.77 -11.51 33.75
CA ALA A 1040 -3.79 -11.45 32.28
C ALA A 1040 -5.03 -10.68 31.76
N HIS A 1041 -6.22 -10.96 32.31
CA HIS A 1041 -7.45 -10.27 31.91
C HIS A 1041 -7.43 -8.76 32.22
N LEU A 1042 -6.72 -8.33 33.27
CA LEU A 1042 -6.61 -6.94 33.68
C LEU A 1042 -5.32 -6.24 33.18
N SER A 1043 -4.47 -6.94 32.43
CA SER A 1043 -3.15 -6.48 31.97
C SER A 1043 -2.29 -5.88 33.10
N LYS A 1044 -2.33 -6.49 34.30
CA LYS A 1044 -1.49 -6.08 35.43
C LYS A 1044 -0.17 -6.88 35.45
N PRO A 1045 0.97 -6.24 35.74
CA PRO A 1045 2.26 -6.91 35.87
C PRO A 1045 2.37 -7.61 37.24
N LEU A 1046 1.54 -8.63 37.47
CA LEU A 1046 1.46 -9.31 38.76
C LEU A 1046 2.16 -10.67 38.66
N GLU A 1047 3.19 -10.88 39.48
CA GLU A 1047 4.18 -11.95 39.37
C GLU A 1047 4.04 -13.01 40.46
N SER A 1048 3.57 -12.68 41.68
CA SER A 1048 3.52 -13.64 42.79
C SER A 1048 2.46 -13.35 43.88
N LEU A 1049 2.21 -14.35 44.73
CA LEU A 1049 1.59 -14.16 46.06
C LEU A 1049 2.69 -14.27 47.13
N SER A 1050 2.65 -13.39 48.13
CA SER A 1050 3.58 -13.47 49.28
C SER A 1050 3.37 -14.77 50.06
N MET A 1051 4.39 -15.22 50.79
CA MET A 1051 4.28 -16.43 51.61
C MET A 1051 3.18 -16.32 52.67
N GLU A 1052 3.00 -15.14 53.26
CA GLU A 1052 1.97 -14.85 54.26
C GLU A 1052 0.56 -14.88 53.64
N ALA A 1053 0.42 -14.36 52.41
CA ALA A 1053 -0.82 -14.42 51.65
C ALA A 1053 -1.21 -15.87 51.34
N MET A 1054 -0.25 -16.67 50.90
CA MET A 1054 -0.47 -18.09 50.61
C MET A 1054 -0.86 -18.87 51.87
N GLN A 1055 -0.20 -18.61 53.00
CA GLN A 1055 -0.50 -19.25 54.27
C GLN A 1055 -1.92 -18.90 54.76
N ALA A 1056 -2.34 -17.64 54.65
CA ALA A 1056 -3.70 -17.21 55.00
C ALA A 1056 -4.77 -17.93 54.16
N LEU A 1057 -4.51 -18.15 52.87
CA LEU A 1057 -5.41 -18.92 52.00
C LEU A 1057 -5.49 -20.40 52.41
N GLN A 1058 -4.38 -21.00 52.84
CA GLN A 1058 -4.36 -22.41 53.26
C GLN A 1058 -5.01 -22.66 54.63
N GLU A 1059 -4.98 -21.68 55.53
CA GLU A 1059 -5.53 -21.81 56.88
C GLU A 1059 -7.06 -21.59 56.94
N TYR A 1060 -7.65 -20.93 55.93
CA TYR A 1060 -9.09 -20.66 55.86
C TYR A 1060 -9.93 -21.92 55.56
N ASP A 1061 -11.13 -22.01 56.14
CA ASP A 1061 -12.00 -23.20 56.07
C ASP A 1061 -12.90 -23.29 54.82
N TRP A 1062 -12.84 -22.31 53.91
CA TRP A 1062 -13.49 -22.28 52.59
C TRP A 1062 -14.92 -22.87 52.54
N PRO A 1063 -15.92 -22.26 53.22
CA PRO A 1063 -17.32 -22.69 53.18
C PRO A 1063 -17.93 -22.70 51.77
N GLY A 1064 -17.51 -21.82 50.86
CA GLY A 1064 -17.91 -21.76 49.46
C GLY A 1064 -17.01 -22.55 48.49
N ASN A 1065 -16.06 -23.33 49.03
CA ASN A 1065 -15.12 -24.17 48.29
C ASN A 1065 -14.31 -23.40 47.23
N VAL A 1066 -14.11 -23.97 46.04
CA VAL A 1066 -13.22 -23.41 44.99
C VAL A 1066 -13.75 -22.10 44.42
N ARG A 1067 -15.08 -21.93 44.36
CA ARG A 1067 -15.70 -20.69 43.86
C ARG A 1067 -15.42 -19.50 44.78
N GLU A 1068 -15.41 -19.73 46.09
CA GLU A 1068 -15.06 -18.69 47.06
C GLU A 1068 -13.57 -18.34 46.98
N LEU A 1069 -12.69 -19.35 46.88
CA LEU A 1069 -11.26 -19.13 46.66
C LEU A 1069 -11.01 -18.30 45.39
N GLU A 1070 -11.66 -18.68 44.28
CA GLU A 1070 -11.61 -17.93 43.03
C GLU A 1070 -12.01 -16.46 43.22
N HIS A 1071 -13.14 -16.19 43.86
CA HIS A 1071 -13.60 -14.82 44.12
C HIS A 1071 -12.64 -14.02 45.01
N VAL A 1072 -12.11 -14.64 46.08
CA VAL A 1072 -11.17 -13.99 47.00
C VAL A 1072 -9.88 -13.61 46.28
N VAL A 1073 -9.33 -14.51 45.45
CA VAL A 1073 -8.12 -14.26 44.67
C VAL A 1073 -8.34 -13.20 43.60
N GLN A 1074 -9.46 -13.27 42.87
CA GLN A 1074 -9.81 -12.25 41.86
C GLN A 1074 -9.91 -10.85 42.47
N ARG A 1075 -10.52 -10.75 43.64
CA ARG A 1075 -10.60 -9.49 44.40
C ARG A 1075 -9.22 -9.01 44.82
N ALA A 1076 -8.36 -9.90 45.31
CA ALA A 1076 -7.00 -9.55 45.72
C ALA A 1076 -6.16 -9.00 44.56
N VAL A 1077 -6.28 -9.59 43.35
CA VAL A 1077 -5.62 -9.09 42.12
C VAL A 1077 -6.09 -7.67 41.78
N ILE A 1078 -7.37 -7.35 41.96
CA ILE A 1078 -7.90 -6.00 41.72
C ILE A 1078 -7.33 -5.00 42.72
N LEU A 1079 -7.31 -5.36 44.01
CA LEU A 1079 -6.89 -4.49 45.10
C LEU A 1079 -5.37 -4.31 45.20
N CYS A 1080 -4.58 -5.22 44.62
CA CYS A 1080 -3.12 -5.15 44.64
C CYS A 1080 -2.61 -4.00 43.75
N PRO A 1081 -1.85 -3.03 44.31
CA PRO A 1081 -1.26 -1.93 43.54
C PRO A 1081 0.13 -2.28 42.96
N GLY A 1082 0.74 -3.41 43.35
CA GLY A 1082 2.10 -3.81 42.98
C GLY A 1082 2.17 -5.15 42.22
N VAL A 1083 3.38 -5.69 42.14
CA VAL A 1083 3.69 -6.96 41.42
C VAL A 1083 3.44 -8.21 42.27
N GLU A 1084 3.20 -8.06 43.58
CA GLU A 1084 3.00 -9.19 44.51
C GLU A 1084 1.80 -8.96 45.43
N ILE A 1085 0.91 -9.95 45.53
CA ILE A 1085 -0.25 -9.92 46.45
C ILE A 1085 0.20 -10.23 47.88
N GLN A 1086 -0.02 -9.28 48.78
CA GLN A 1086 0.28 -9.38 50.21
C GLN A 1086 -0.94 -9.86 51.01
N ALA A 1087 -0.70 -10.43 52.20
CA ALA A 1087 -1.76 -10.97 53.05
C ALA A 1087 -2.89 -9.97 53.37
N ARG A 1088 -2.55 -8.67 53.49
CA ARG A 1088 -3.54 -7.59 53.73
C ARG A 1088 -4.55 -7.39 52.60
N GLU A 1089 -4.20 -7.78 51.37
CA GLU A 1089 -5.08 -7.67 50.20
C GLU A 1089 -6.05 -8.87 50.12
N ILE A 1090 -5.72 -9.94 50.84
CA ILE A 1090 -6.58 -11.09 51.10
C ILE A 1090 -7.37 -10.78 52.38
N PHE A 1091 -8.38 -9.90 52.29
CA PHE A 1091 -9.25 -9.58 53.42
C PHE A 1091 -10.07 -10.81 53.86
N LEU A 1092 -9.53 -11.56 54.80
CA LEU A 1092 -10.21 -12.64 55.53
C LEU A 1092 -10.19 -12.23 57.01
N ASP A 1093 -11.27 -11.64 57.51
CA ASP A 1093 -11.35 -11.16 58.89
C ASP A 1093 -11.25 -12.38 59.84
N PRO A 1094 -10.21 -12.52 60.71
CA PRO A 1094 -10.00 -13.73 61.51
C PRO A 1094 -10.97 -13.89 62.70
N GLY A 1095 -12.12 -13.21 62.68
CA GLY A 1095 -13.02 -13.09 63.83
C GLY A 1095 -14.53 -13.11 63.52
N GLN A 1096 -14.95 -13.28 62.26
CA GLN A 1096 -16.38 -13.50 61.95
C GLN A 1096 -16.73 -14.99 62.07
N THR A 1097 -16.85 -15.44 63.31
CA THR A 1097 -17.61 -16.66 63.63
C THR A 1097 -19.08 -16.45 63.27
N ALA A 1098 -19.60 -17.36 62.42
CA ALA A 1098 -21.00 -17.77 62.30
C ALA A 1098 -22.09 -16.75 62.68
N ALA A 1099 -22.70 -16.10 61.68
CA ALA A 1099 -24.15 -15.90 61.51
C ALA A 1099 -24.46 -14.76 60.52
N ASP A 1100 -24.52 -15.05 59.21
CA ASP A 1100 -25.61 -14.58 58.34
C ASP A 1100 -25.58 -15.32 56.99
N PRO A 1101 -26.55 -16.17 56.65
CA PRO A 1101 -26.68 -16.76 55.31
C PRO A 1101 -27.07 -15.73 54.23
N ALA A 1102 -27.20 -14.45 54.58
CA ALA A 1102 -27.67 -13.36 53.73
C ALA A 1102 -26.65 -12.23 53.51
N ALA A 1103 -25.35 -12.48 53.70
CA ALA A 1103 -24.32 -11.58 53.18
C ALA A 1103 -24.27 -11.71 51.64
N GLU A 1104 -24.99 -10.84 50.93
CA GLU A 1104 -24.97 -10.75 49.46
C GLU A 1104 -23.54 -10.83 48.93
N ILE A 1105 -23.21 -11.95 48.27
CA ILE A 1105 -22.05 -12.04 47.38
C ILE A 1105 -22.34 -11.07 46.23
N LEU A 1106 -21.86 -9.83 46.37
CA LEU A 1106 -22.04 -8.82 45.35
C LEU A 1106 -21.32 -9.28 44.06
N PRO A 1107 -21.97 -9.18 42.89
CA PRO A 1107 -21.32 -9.43 41.61
C PRO A 1107 -20.04 -8.59 41.48
N LEU A 1108 -19.02 -9.13 40.80
CA LEU A 1108 -17.71 -8.48 40.64
C LEU A 1108 -17.83 -7.02 40.17
N GLU A 1109 -18.76 -6.73 39.26
CA GLU A 1109 -19.05 -5.37 38.78
C GLU A 1109 -19.56 -4.43 39.88
N GLU A 1110 -20.35 -4.91 40.84
CA GLU A 1110 -20.89 -4.10 41.93
C GLU A 1110 -19.83 -3.80 43.00
N TYR A 1111 -18.92 -4.75 43.23
CA TYR A 1111 -17.76 -4.52 44.09
C TYR A 1111 -16.77 -3.53 43.45
N GLU A 1112 -16.47 -3.71 42.16
CA GLU A 1112 -15.63 -2.78 41.39
C GLU A 1112 -16.23 -1.37 41.38
N ARG A 1113 -17.55 -1.27 41.19
CA ARG A 1113 -18.30 -0.01 41.25
C ARG A 1113 -18.13 0.71 42.59
N ARG A 1114 -18.23 -0.02 43.71
CA ARG A 1114 -18.05 0.54 45.06
C ARG A 1114 -16.61 0.97 45.31
N TYR A 1115 -15.63 0.16 44.92
CA TYR A 1115 -14.21 0.46 45.13
C TYR A 1115 -13.76 1.70 44.35
N ILE A 1116 -14.10 1.77 43.06
CA ILE A 1116 -13.79 2.96 42.23
C ILE A 1116 -14.47 4.21 42.80
N ARG A 1117 -15.70 4.09 43.31
CA ARG A 1117 -16.42 5.21 43.95
C ARG A 1117 -15.73 5.69 45.23
N ASP A 1118 -15.30 4.80 46.11
CA ASP A 1118 -14.59 5.16 47.36
C ASP A 1118 -13.25 5.86 47.08
N VAL A 1119 -12.50 5.39 46.07
CA VAL A 1119 -11.25 6.05 45.67
C VAL A 1119 -11.51 7.42 45.05
N LEU A 1120 -12.55 7.56 44.22
CA LEU A 1120 -12.98 8.85 43.68
C LEU A 1120 -13.42 9.83 44.77
N GLU A 1121 -14.10 9.37 45.82
CA GLU A 1121 -14.49 10.22 46.95
C GLU A 1121 -13.27 10.71 47.74
N LYS A 1122 -12.31 9.82 48.01
CA LYS A 1122 -11.05 10.15 48.71
C LYS A 1122 -10.11 11.07 47.94
N THR A 1123 -10.26 11.18 46.61
CA THR A 1123 -9.52 12.14 45.78
C THR A 1123 -10.33 13.38 45.42
N GLY A 1124 -11.50 13.59 46.03
CA GLY A 1124 -12.36 14.75 45.73
C GLY A 1124 -12.96 14.75 44.33
N TRP A 1125 -13.11 13.57 43.74
CA TRP A 1125 -13.53 13.30 42.36
C TRP A 1125 -12.57 13.83 41.29
N LEU A 1126 -11.30 14.03 41.66
CA LEU A 1126 -10.24 14.34 40.70
C LEU A 1126 -9.86 13.06 39.96
N ILE A 1127 -10.13 13.00 38.65
CA ILE A 1127 -9.86 11.80 37.83
C ILE A 1127 -8.38 11.72 37.44
N GLY A 1128 -7.78 12.85 37.08
CA GLY A 1128 -6.44 12.95 36.51
C GLY A 1128 -5.42 13.75 37.34
N GLY A 1129 -4.13 13.63 36.97
CA GLY A 1129 -2.98 14.24 37.66
C GLY A 1129 -2.31 13.37 38.73
N GLU A 1130 -1.20 13.82 39.32
CA GLU A 1130 -0.42 13.07 40.33
C GLU A 1130 -1.25 12.67 41.56
N GLN A 1131 -2.24 13.48 41.94
CA GLN A 1131 -3.16 13.18 43.06
C GLN A 1131 -4.53 12.64 42.60
N GLY A 1132 -4.68 12.31 41.31
CA GLY A 1132 -5.92 11.82 40.71
C GLY A 1132 -6.25 10.37 41.08
N ALA A 1133 -7.53 10.02 40.99
CA ALA A 1133 -8.03 8.67 41.22
C ALA A 1133 -7.42 7.66 40.25
N ALA A 1134 -7.14 8.04 39.00
CA ALA A 1134 -6.50 7.17 38.02
C ALA A 1134 -5.11 6.73 38.48
N THR A 1135 -4.30 7.67 38.95
CA THR A 1135 -2.95 7.42 39.48
C THR A 1135 -2.99 6.53 40.74
N ARG A 1136 -3.93 6.78 41.67
CA ARG A 1136 -4.10 5.93 42.86
C ARG A 1136 -4.64 4.53 42.56
N LEU A 1137 -5.41 4.38 41.50
CA LEU A 1137 -5.92 3.09 41.01
C LEU A 1137 -4.91 2.38 40.10
N GLY A 1138 -3.77 3.00 39.77
CA GLY A 1138 -2.79 2.47 38.82
C GLY A 1138 -3.33 2.35 37.38
N LEU A 1139 -4.35 3.14 37.02
CA LEU A 1139 -5.01 3.12 35.71
C LEU A 1139 -4.66 4.39 34.92
N ARG A 1140 -4.64 4.29 33.58
CA ARG A 1140 -4.65 5.48 32.72
C ARG A 1140 -5.99 6.21 32.86
N GLU A 1141 -5.98 7.54 32.76
CA GLU A 1141 -7.18 8.37 32.96
C GLU A 1141 -8.34 8.01 32.01
N SER A 1142 -8.02 7.68 30.76
CA SER A 1142 -8.99 7.23 29.75
C SER A 1142 -9.66 5.92 30.16
N THR A 1143 -8.89 4.98 30.73
CA THR A 1143 -9.38 3.69 31.22
C THR A 1143 -10.32 3.88 32.41
N LEU A 1144 -9.96 4.73 33.38
CA LEU A 1144 -10.83 5.03 34.51
C LEU A 1144 -12.15 5.69 34.05
N ARG A 1145 -12.10 6.62 33.09
CA ARG A 1145 -13.30 7.26 32.52
C ARG A 1145 -14.20 6.26 31.79
N SER A 1146 -13.61 5.36 31.02
CA SER A 1146 -14.36 4.29 30.33
C SER A 1146 -15.02 3.35 31.33
N ARG A 1147 -14.31 2.93 32.38
CA ARG A 1147 -14.87 2.08 33.45
C ARG A 1147 -15.95 2.78 34.26
N MET A 1148 -15.78 4.06 34.60
CA MET A 1148 -16.84 4.85 35.23
C MET A 1148 -18.10 4.90 34.37
N LYS A 1149 -17.96 5.05 33.04
CA LYS A 1149 -19.09 5.05 32.09
C LYS A 1149 -19.77 3.68 32.03
N LYS A 1150 -18.99 2.59 31.92
CA LYS A 1150 -19.50 1.21 31.90
C LYS A 1150 -20.21 0.83 33.20
N LEU A 1151 -19.64 1.20 34.34
CA LEU A 1151 -20.18 0.89 35.66
C LEU A 1151 -21.23 1.89 36.15
N GLY A 1152 -21.58 2.91 35.36
CA GLY A 1152 -22.59 3.92 35.73
C GLY A 1152 -22.19 4.79 36.93
N ILE A 1153 -20.90 5.04 37.15
CA ILE A 1153 -20.39 5.88 38.24
C ILE A 1153 -20.37 7.33 37.78
N VAL A 1154 -21.23 8.16 38.37
CA VAL A 1154 -21.37 9.59 38.06
C VAL A 1154 -21.10 10.41 39.31
N ARG A 1155 -20.43 11.55 39.17
CA ARG A 1155 -20.17 12.49 40.27
C ARG A 1155 -21.50 13.00 40.85
N PRO A 1156 -21.76 12.84 42.16
CA PRO A 1156 -22.93 13.45 42.80
C PRO A 1156 -22.87 14.98 42.62
N ARG A 1157 -23.95 15.59 42.13
CA ARG A 1157 -24.10 17.05 42.15
C ARG A 1157 -24.23 17.48 43.62
N LYS A 1158 -23.47 18.48 44.03
CA LYS A 1158 -23.60 19.09 45.36
C LYS A 1158 -24.99 19.67 45.57
#